data_AF-A0A7X6HTA2-F1
#
_entry.id   AF-A0A7X6HTA2-F1
#
_cell.length_a   1.000
_cell.length_b   1.000
_cell.length_c   1.000
_cell.angle_alpha   90.00
_cell.angle_beta   90.00
_cell.angle_gamma   90.00
#
_symmetry.space_group_name_H-M   'P 1'
#
loop_
_entity.id
_entity.type
_entity.pdbx_description
1 polymer ?
#
loop_
_entity_poly.entity_id
_entity_poly.type
_entity_poly.pdbx_seq_one_letter_code
_entity_poly.pdbx_strand_id
1 'polypeptide(L)'
;MKASPRMSLRLILLVPLVVQISVAVGVTGWLSFRNGQKAVNDLATRLSLEVAARTKEHFQSFADLSHLFLQMNTAAIASGNLDPADFPNLERYLWEQTKLSDRTTTIYYGDEAGRFLLLKREAEDLVYIRDETTAPNREIYRLDKGGNRTELVKTAPYDPRTRPWYLAAKQSKLPTWSPIYVFTASPVLGITPVAPIYSENGSLEGVLAIDLTLSQISEFLKSIKISQSGQVFAIERSGEIVGSSTDELPFTATKDGQKRLIATDSKNLLIRSASAYLQNRFGSLKNIENKGQFSFDIDGKRQFVTVAPLQDGRGLDWLIVVAIPEADFMQQINANTRTTILLCFFAFVVAIVLGLLTSRWVAQPITRLLEASRALTKMSEDSDFTSPALDSEIEVRGVNELGVLAQSFNNMARQLRSSFATLEKTNSTLEIRVAQRTAELKAAEAELRALFAAMNELIIVVDARGRYLKIAPTNLSLLYKPAEELIGKTLTEVFSQPTADGFLNCIRESLATKKTVSIEYPLTIKEREIYFAATVSPLSEDSVIWVARDITEQKRSESARRVRQKQLLKQNTMLVELARNKALYRGDLQVALREITKAASHTLEVEAVGAWLYDEGRSKLQCLDLFYRSRGEHSAGAELAAADFPAYFKALEEDRTIAADDALSDSRTRELAESYFTKSGTTSTLDAPIRLGGQTVGVICVEQIGTPRNWTVEEQNFAASLADLVSLALEASERDRAEIALRQAEQKYRSIFENAVEGIFQTTPEGDFLSVNPALARIYGYATPEELTSNLTDLRQQAYVEPQRRQEFTRIMNEAGEISGFESQVYRADGSIIWVSESARAVRDASGEVLYYEGSVEDISTRKAFESALQLALEAAEAASTAKSAFLANMSHELRTPLNAIIGYSEMLQEESEDCGNTEIIPDINKIWSAGRHLLSLINDILDISKIEAGKMDLYLETFDIGCLIEEVATTALPLIEKNGNILDASQISNAGTMHSDITKVRQILLNLLSNAAKFTHNGIISLTAIRESAVNSDGESEENSGNSQQAIASKEFLVVNCTDTGIGMSPDQLDRIFQPFTQADASTTRKYGGTGLGLAISQRFCQMMGGSISVTSEVGVGSTFTIRLPVNN
;
A
#
# COMPACT_ATOMS: atom_id res chain seq x y z
N MET A 1 -68.30 -4.30 15.96
CA MET A 1 -66.97 -3.95 15.42
C MET A 1 -65.97 -3.95 16.56
N LYS A 2 -64.97 -4.86 16.54
CA LYS A 2 -63.91 -4.91 17.56
C LYS A 2 -63.02 -3.67 17.42
N ALA A 3 -62.88 -2.91 18.50
CA ALA A 3 -62.07 -1.70 18.54
C ALA A 3 -60.60 -2.03 18.25
N SER A 4 -60.01 -1.33 17.28
CA SER A 4 -58.57 -1.35 17.05
C SER A 4 -57.83 -0.77 18.27
N PRO A 5 -56.66 -1.32 18.64
CA PRO A 5 -55.90 -0.79 19.77
C PRO A 5 -55.41 0.62 19.42
N ARG A 6 -55.79 1.61 20.22
CA ARG A 6 -55.31 2.99 20.08
C ARG A 6 -53.82 3.03 20.47
N MET A 7 -52.93 2.92 19.50
CA MET A 7 -51.48 3.08 19.71
C MET A 7 -51.17 4.53 20.09
N SER A 8 -50.25 4.72 21.05
CA SER A 8 -49.81 6.06 21.44
C SER A 8 -48.98 6.70 20.33
N LEU A 9 -49.10 8.02 20.17
CA LEU A 9 -48.30 8.81 19.21
C LEU A 9 -46.78 8.58 19.40
N ARG A 10 -46.36 8.27 20.65
CA ARG A 10 -44.97 7.94 20.95
C ARG A 10 -44.48 6.68 20.26
N LEU A 11 -45.28 5.61 20.27
CA LEU A 11 -44.94 4.36 19.60
C LEU A 11 -44.90 4.53 18.08
N ILE A 12 -45.80 5.34 17.51
CA ILE A 12 -45.88 5.59 16.07
C ILE A 12 -44.65 6.35 15.56
N LEU A 13 -44.10 7.28 16.33
CA LEU A 13 -42.91 8.04 15.94
C LEU A 13 -41.61 7.26 16.19
N LEU A 14 -41.55 6.47 17.26
CA LEU A 14 -40.31 5.83 17.71
C LEU A 14 -40.02 4.50 17.02
N VAL A 15 -41.04 3.65 16.82
CA VAL A 15 -40.84 2.31 16.26
C VAL A 15 -40.29 2.36 14.82
N PRO A 16 -40.83 3.16 13.89
CA PRO A 16 -40.28 3.24 12.54
C PRO A 16 -38.83 3.72 12.50
N LEU A 17 -38.49 4.71 13.33
CA LEU A 17 -37.13 5.26 13.42
C LEU A 17 -36.14 4.21 13.93
N VAL A 18 -36.48 3.52 15.02
CA VAL A 18 -35.61 2.48 15.59
C VAL A 18 -35.44 1.31 14.62
N VAL A 19 -36.50 0.90 13.92
CA VAL A 19 -36.44 -0.16 12.91
C VAL A 19 -35.55 0.25 11.74
N GLN A 20 -35.72 1.46 11.19
CA GLN A 20 -34.89 1.97 10.09
C GLN A 20 -33.41 2.03 10.45
N ILE A 21 -33.09 2.47 11.67
CA ILE A 21 -31.70 2.59 12.12
C ILE A 21 -31.11 1.21 12.43
N SER A 22 -31.89 0.29 13.02
CA SER A 22 -31.46 -1.09 13.22
C SER A 22 -31.10 -1.77 11.89
N VAL A 23 -31.94 -1.56 10.86
CA VAL A 23 -31.68 -2.07 9.51
C VAL A 23 -30.45 -1.40 8.90
N ALA A 24 -30.33 -0.07 8.99
CA ALA A 24 -29.17 0.64 8.46
C ALA A 24 -27.86 0.19 9.12
N VAL A 25 -27.82 0.11 10.45
CA VAL A 25 -26.67 -0.38 11.23
C VAL A 25 -26.35 -1.84 10.94
N GLY A 26 -27.37 -2.70 10.84
CA GLY A 26 -27.18 -4.11 10.48
C GLY A 26 -26.58 -4.27 9.09
N VAL A 27 -27.10 -3.51 8.12
CA VAL A 27 -26.61 -3.52 6.73
C VAL A 27 -25.20 -2.95 6.62
N THR A 28 -24.89 -1.83 7.30
CA THR A 28 -23.55 -1.24 7.27
C THR A 28 -22.52 -2.11 7.97
N GLY A 29 -22.86 -2.71 9.12
CA GLY A 29 -22.01 -3.67 9.82
C GLY A 29 -21.72 -4.91 8.96
N TRP A 30 -22.75 -5.47 8.34
CA TRP A 30 -22.61 -6.61 7.43
C TRP A 30 -21.80 -6.27 6.18
N LEU A 31 -22.06 -5.11 5.55
CA LEU A 31 -21.28 -4.61 4.40
C LEU A 31 -19.82 -4.37 4.76
N SER A 32 -19.54 -3.78 5.93
CA SER A 32 -18.18 -3.54 6.41
C SER A 32 -17.41 -4.85 6.59
N PHE A 33 -18.03 -5.84 7.25
CA PHE A 33 -17.43 -7.17 7.41
C PHE A 33 -17.19 -7.85 6.06
N ARG A 34 -18.21 -7.86 5.17
CA ARG A 34 -18.11 -8.47 3.84
C ARG A 34 -17.05 -7.79 2.97
N ASN A 35 -16.97 -6.45 3.00
CA ASN A 35 -15.98 -5.69 2.25
C ASN A 35 -14.57 -5.90 2.81
N GLY A 36 -14.42 -5.96 4.14
CA GLY A 36 -13.15 -6.29 4.79
C GLY A 36 -12.65 -7.67 4.37
N GLN A 37 -13.51 -8.68 4.37
CA GLN A 37 -13.13 -10.03 3.96
C GLN A 37 -12.81 -10.11 2.46
N LYS A 38 -13.56 -9.39 1.62
CA LYS A 38 -13.24 -9.29 0.18
C LYS A 38 -11.89 -8.61 -0.06
N ALA A 39 -11.60 -7.52 0.64
CA ALA A 39 -10.34 -6.80 0.53
C ALA A 39 -9.13 -7.66 0.93
N VAL A 40 -9.26 -8.48 1.99
CA VAL A 40 -8.21 -9.44 2.38
C VAL A 40 -8.01 -10.50 1.34
N ASN A 41 -9.10 -11.08 0.83
CA ASN A 41 -9.02 -12.10 -0.20
C ASN A 41 -8.32 -11.54 -1.45
N ASP A 42 -8.70 -10.34 -1.91
CA ASP A 42 -8.08 -9.70 -3.06
C ASP A 42 -6.60 -9.34 -2.80
N LEU A 43 -6.26 -8.86 -1.60
CA LEU A 43 -4.89 -8.53 -1.22
C LEU A 43 -4.00 -9.77 -1.13
N ALA A 44 -4.44 -10.81 -0.41
CA ALA A 44 -3.72 -12.06 -0.27
C ALA A 44 -3.54 -12.76 -1.64
N THR A 45 -4.54 -12.65 -2.51
CA THR A 45 -4.47 -13.11 -3.90
C THR A 45 -3.37 -12.40 -4.67
N ARG A 46 -3.42 -11.07 -4.74
CA ARG A 46 -2.42 -10.29 -5.49
C ARG A 46 -1.01 -10.54 -4.96
N LEU A 47 -0.86 -10.50 -3.63
CA LEU A 47 0.44 -10.69 -2.99
C LEU A 47 1.01 -12.09 -3.24
N SER A 48 0.20 -13.14 -3.09
CA SER A 48 0.67 -14.52 -3.32
C SER A 48 1.02 -14.79 -4.78
N LEU A 49 0.26 -14.25 -5.73
CA LEU A 49 0.55 -14.35 -7.16
C LEU A 49 1.83 -13.60 -7.53
N GLU A 50 2.02 -12.38 -7.01
CA GLU A 50 3.22 -11.58 -7.22
C GLU A 50 4.46 -12.28 -6.68
N VAL A 51 4.38 -12.83 -5.47
CA VAL A 51 5.47 -13.59 -4.86
C VAL A 51 5.78 -14.85 -5.67
N ALA A 52 4.77 -15.59 -6.12
CA ALA A 52 4.97 -16.77 -6.94
C ALA A 52 5.63 -16.42 -8.29
N ALA A 53 5.21 -15.32 -8.92
CA ALA A 53 5.79 -14.82 -10.17
C ALA A 53 7.25 -14.39 -9.99
N ARG A 54 7.55 -13.56 -8.98
CA ARG A 54 8.91 -13.11 -8.67
C ARG A 54 9.84 -14.26 -8.31
N THR A 55 9.33 -15.25 -7.58
CA THR A 55 10.07 -16.49 -7.26
C THR A 55 10.39 -17.27 -8.53
N LYS A 56 9.40 -17.43 -9.42
CA LYS A 56 9.57 -18.11 -10.71
C LYS A 56 10.61 -17.41 -11.57
N GLU A 57 10.50 -16.10 -11.72
CA GLU A 57 11.42 -15.29 -12.53
C GLU A 57 12.86 -15.37 -12.02
N HIS A 58 13.07 -15.34 -10.69
CA HIS A 58 14.39 -15.50 -10.11
C HIS A 58 15.03 -16.85 -10.45
N PHE A 59 14.26 -17.94 -10.33
CA PHE A 59 14.74 -19.28 -10.69
C PHE A 59 14.97 -19.43 -12.20
N GLN A 60 14.09 -18.88 -13.02
CA GLN A 60 14.26 -18.89 -14.48
C GLN A 60 15.53 -18.13 -14.88
N SER A 61 15.75 -16.93 -14.34
CA SER A 61 16.97 -16.15 -14.57
C SER A 61 18.23 -16.93 -14.20
N PHE A 62 18.23 -17.65 -13.07
CA PHE A 62 19.36 -18.49 -12.68
C PHE A 62 19.55 -19.69 -13.64
N ALA A 63 18.46 -20.37 -13.99
CA ALA A 63 18.46 -21.52 -14.90
C ALA A 63 18.99 -21.12 -16.29
N ASP A 64 18.48 -20.01 -16.84
CA ASP A 64 18.87 -19.50 -18.15
C ASP A 64 20.34 -19.08 -18.17
N LEU A 65 20.81 -18.39 -17.14
CA LEU A 65 22.22 -18.02 -17.02
C LEU A 65 23.13 -19.26 -16.96
N SER A 66 22.75 -20.28 -16.19
CA SER A 66 23.54 -21.51 -16.05
C SER A 66 23.61 -22.27 -17.38
N HIS A 67 22.49 -22.43 -18.08
CA HIS A 67 22.46 -23.07 -19.39
C HIS A 67 23.20 -22.25 -20.46
N LEU A 68 23.17 -20.92 -20.39
CA LEU A 68 23.94 -20.06 -21.29
C LEU A 68 25.45 -20.29 -21.11
N PHE A 69 25.95 -20.32 -19.87
CA PHE A 69 27.36 -20.64 -19.61
C PHE A 69 27.76 -22.02 -20.15
N LEU A 70 26.91 -23.03 -19.93
CA LEU A 70 27.13 -24.37 -20.49
C LEU A 70 27.15 -24.34 -22.01
N GLN A 71 26.21 -23.65 -22.65
CA GLN A 71 26.13 -23.52 -24.10
C GLN A 71 27.37 -22.84 -24.69
N MET A 72 27.82 -21.73 -24.09
CA MET A 72 29.05 -21.03 -24.48
C MET A 72 30.26 -21.97 -24.46
N ASN A 73 30.38 -22.78 -23.41
CA ASN A 73 31.50 -23.71 -23.25
C ASN A 73 31.43 -24.89 -24.22
N THR A 74 30.23 -25.45 -24.43
CA THR A 74 30.04 -26.49 -25.45
C THR A 74 30.33 -25.96 -26.86
N ALA A 75 29.97 -24.70 -27.15
CA ALA A 75 30.25 -24.07 -28.43
C ALA A 75 31.76 -23.81 -28.63
N ALA A 76 32.47 -23.35 -27.61
CA ALA A 76 33.92 -23.15 -27.65
C ALA A 76 34.67 -24.48 -27.90
N ILE A 77 34.16 -25.59 -27.34
CA ILE A 77 34.70 -26.93 -27.56
C ILE A 77 34.39 -27.41 -28.99
N ALA A 78 33.13 -27.30 -29.42
CA ALA A 78 32.70 -27.71 -30.75
C ALA A 78 33.40 -26.92 -31.87
N SER A 79 33.77 -25.65 -31.63
CA SER A 79 34.51 -24.83 -32.59
C SER A 79 36.03 -25.06 -32.56
N GLY A 80 36.53 -25.96 -31.69
CA GLY A 80 37.96 -26.22 -31.52
C GLY A 80 38.75 -25.11 -30.82
N ASN A 81 38.07 -24.09 -30.24
CA ASN A 81 38.73 -23.01 -29.51
C ASN A 81 39.15 -23.41 -28.10
N LEU A 82 38.53 -24.46 -27.57
CA LEU A 82 38.83 -25.04 -26.27
C LEU A 82 38.95 -26.56 -26.43
N ASP A 83 40.15 -27.10 -26.26
CA ASP A 83 40.36 -28.54 -26.26
C ASP A 83 40.08 -29.12 -24.86
N PRO A 84 39.03 -29.93 -24.67
CA PRO A 84 38.73 -30.54 -23.38
C PRO A 84 39.74 -31.62 -22.97
N ALA A 85 40.61 -32.08 -23.87
CA ALA A 85 41.71 -32.98 -23.53
C ALA A 85 42.91 -32.24 -22.88
N ASP A 86 43.06 -30.93 -23.10
CA ASP A 86 44.08 -30.07 -22.47
C ASP A 86 43.58 -29.57 -21.10
N PHE A 87 43.68 -30.43 -20.09
CA PHE A 87 43.20 -30.16 -18.73
C PHE A 87 43.77 -28.88 -18.09
N PRO A 88 45.07 -28.58 -18.18
CA PRO A 88 45.62 -27.32 -17.66
C PRO A 88 45.00 -26.06 -18.30
N ASN A 89 44.79 -26.06 -19.62
CA ASN A 89 44.15 -24.95 -20.31
C ASN A 89 42.65 -24.86 -19.94
N LEU A 90 41.97 -26.00 -19.88
CA LEU A 90 40.58 -26.10 -19.45
C LEU A 90 40.37 -25.60 -18.01
N GLU A 91 41.27 -25.94 -17.09
CA GLU A 91 41.25 -25.46 -15.69
C GLU A 91 41.34 -23.94 -15.61
N ARG A 92 42.31 -23.36 -16.32
CA ARG A 92 42.49 -21.90 -16.33
C ARG A 92 41.31 -21.19 -16.97
N TYR A 93 40.79 -21.72 -18.07
CA TYR A 93 39.62 -21.17 -18.76
C TYR A 93 38.37 -21.18 -17.87
N LEU A 94 38.06 -22.33 -17.27
CA LEU A 94 36.90 -22.48 -16.38
C LEU A 94 37.04 -21.65 -15.11
N TRP A 95 38.24 -21.53 -14.54
CA TRP A 95 38.48 -20.67 -13.37
C TRP A 95 38.20 -19.20 -13.69
N GLU A 96 38.67 -18.66 -14.81
CA GLU A 96 38.35 -17.28 -15.20
C GLU A 96 36.84 -17.09 -15.38
N GLN A 97 36.14 -18.07 -15.94
CA GLN A 97 34.68 -18.00 -16.05
C GLN A 97 33.96 -17.96 -14.71
N THR A 98 34.44 -18.69 -13.70
CA THR A 98 33.83 -18.62 -12.35
C THR A 98 33.89 -17.23 -11.74
N LYS A 99 34.78 -16.34 -12.22
CA LYS A 99 34.85 -14.94 -11.77
C LYS A 99 33.86 -14.01 -12.46
N LEU A 100 33.30 -14.41 -13.60
CA LEU A 100 32.44 -13.54 -14.41
C LEU A 100 31.04 -13.36 -13.79
N SER A 101 30.59 -14.25 -12.91
CA SER A 101 29.28 -14.13 -12.28
C SER A 101 29.31 -14.60 -10.84
N ASP A 102 28.85 -13.77 -9.91
CA ASP A 102 28.69 -14.11 -8.49
C ASP A 102 27.68 -15.25 -8.23
N ARG A 103 26.85 -15.57 -9.23
CA ARG A 103 25.82 -16.62 -9.15
C ARG A 103 26.34 -18.01 -9.53
N THR A 104 27.38 -18.09 -10.38
CA THR A 104 27.98 -19.38 -10.78
C THR A 104 29.15 -19.69 -9.85
N THR A 105 28.88 -20.48 -8.82
CA THR A 105 29.89 -20.83 -7.81
C THR A 105 30.70 -22.06 -8.18
N THR A 106 30.23 -22.87 -9.13
CA THR A 106 30.87 -24.14 -9.49
C THR A 106 30.71 -24.43 -10.97
N ILE A 107 31.78 -24.86 -11.65
CA ILE A 107 31.73 -25.36 -13.02
C ILE A 107 32.67 -26.53 -13.19
N TYR A 108 32.28 -27.53 -13.97
CA TYR A 108 33.05 -28.74 -14.10
C TYR A 108 32.80 -29.54 -15.37
N TYR A 109 33.77 -30.39 -15.67
CA TYR A 109 33.83 -31.25 -16.83
C TYR A 109 34.19 -32.67 -16.41
N GLY A 110 33.62 -33.66 -17.09
CA GLY A 110 34.11 -35.03 -17.05
C GLY A 110 33.93 -35.76 -18.38
N ASP A 111 34.73 -36.79 -18.63
CA ASP A 111 34.75 -37.52 -19.91
C ASP A 111 34.54 -39.04 -19.77
N GLU A 112 34.42 -39.75 -20.91
CA GLU A 112 34.22 -41.21 -20.93
C GLU A 112 35.46 -41.99 -20.43
N ALA A 113 36.65 -41.40 -20.46
CA ALA A 113 37.85 -41.94 -19.83
C ALA A 113 37.80 -41.83 -18.28
N GLY A 114 36.85 -41.05 -17.76
CA GLY A 114 36.64 -40.80 -16.34
C GLY A 114 37.46 -39.64 -15.80
N ARG A 115 38.22 -38.92 -16.63
CA ARG A 115 38.91 -37.69 -16.21
C ARG A 115 37.85 -36.67 -15.77
N PHE A 116 38.19 -35.86 -14.78
CA PHE A 116 37.27 -34.94 -14.12
C PHE A 116 38.01 -33.71 -13.62
N LEU A 117 37.41 -32.55 -13.85
CA LEU A 117 37.91 -31.26 -13.42
C LEU A 117 36.74 -30.43 -12.91
N LEU A 118 36.79 -29.98 -11.66
CA LEU A 118 35.79 -29.09 -11.07
C LEU A 118 36.44 -27.89 -10.41
N LEU A 119 35.93 -26.71 -10.72
CA LEU A 119 36.32 -25.43 -10.15
C LEU A 119 35.19 -24.96 -9.26
N LYS A 120 35.52 -24.61 -8.02
CA LYS A 120 34.57 -24.19 -7.00
C LYS A 120 35.05 -22.91 -6.34
N ARG A 121 34.21 -21.88 -6.35
CA ARG A 121 34.43 -20.59 -5.72
C ARG A 121 33.57 -20.49 -4.46
N GLU A 122 34.20 -20.54 -3.29
CA GLU A 122 33.58 -20.35 -1.97
C GLU A 122 34.43 -19.38 -1.14
N ALA A 123 34.53 -19.53 0.19
CA ALA A 123 35.43 -18.72 1.02
C ALA A 123 36.90 -18.90 0.63
N GLU A 124 37.25 -20.06 0.07
CA GLU A 124 38.53 -20.36 -0.55
C GLU A 124 38.25 -20.95 -1.94
N ASP A 125 38.99 -20.52 -2.96
CA ASP A 125 38.88 -21.09 -4.30
C ASP A 125 39.49 -22.49 -4.31
N LEU A 126 38.74 -23.47 -4.77
CA LEU A 126 39.12 -24.88 -4.77
C LEU A 126 39.05 -25.45 -6.18
N VAL A 127 40.04 -26.26 -6.54
CA VAL A 127 40.03 -27.08 -7.75
C VAL A 127 40.06 -28.56 -7.39
N TYR A 128 39.27 -29.35 -8.09
CA TYR A 128 39.09 -30.77 -7.88
C TYR A 128 39.48 -31.48 -9.16
N ILE A 129 40.53 -32.29 -9.13
CA ILE A 129 41.10 -32.92 -10.32
C ILE A 129 41.19 -34.43 -10.14
N ARG A 130 40.82 -35.12 -11.22
CA ARG A 130 41.10 -36.53 -11.45
C ARG A 130 41.50 -36.68 -12.91
N ASP A 131 42.71 -37.13 -13.14
CA ASP A 131 43.29 -37.42 -14.46
C ASP A 131 43.94 -38.82 -14.42
N GLU A 132 44.70 -39.15 -15.47
CA GLU A 132 45.41 -40.43 -15.56
C GLU A 132 46.43 -40.65 -14.43
N THR A 133 46.95 -39.57 -13.83
CA THR A 133 47.98 -39.62 -12.79
C THR A 133 47.42 -39.76 -11.38
N THR A 134 46.19 -39.29 -11.18
CA THR A 134 45.52 -39.26 -9.88
C THR A 134 44.46 -40.36 -9.74
N ALA A 135 43.99 -40.95 -10.84
CA ALA A 135 43.05 -42.07 -10.84
C ALA A 135 43.54 -43.24 -9.96
N PRO A 136 42.65 -43.88 -9.16
CA PRO A 136 41.19 -43.71 -9.11
C PRO A 136 40.71 -42.56 -8.21
N ASN A 137 41.63 -41.80 -7.62
CA ASN A 137 41.30 -40.76 -6.66
C ASN A 137 41.16 -39.38 -7.31
N ARG A 138 40.31 -38.54 -6.72
CA ARG A 138 40.21 -37.12 -7.00
C ARG A 138 40.93 -36.35 -5.89
N GLU A 139 41.80 -35.45 -6.30
CA GLU A 139 42.54 -34.55 -5.44
C GLU A 139 41.90 -33.17 -5.41
N ILE A 140 41.92 -32.51 -4.26
CA ILE A 140 41.32 -31.19 -4.04
C ILE A 140 42.45 -30.25 -3.64
N TYR A 141 42.68 -29.20 -4.42
CA TYR A 141 43.69 -28.19 -4.17
C TYR A 141 43.06 -26.83 -3.89
N ARG A 142 43.71 -26.03 -3.03
CA ARG A 142 43.39 -24.61 -2.87
C ARG A 142 44.09 -23.78 -3.95
N LEU A 143 43.40 -22.81 -4.53
CA LEU A 143 43.93 -21.88 -5.50
C LEU A 143 44.34 -20.55 -4.84
N ASP A 144 45.41 -19.94 -5.33
CA ASP A 144 45.74 -18.54 -5.01
C ASP A 144 44.92 -17.56 -5.87
N LYS A 145 45.12 -16.25 -5.65
CA LYS A 145 44.46 -15.19 -6.44
C LYS A 145 44.81 -15.20 -7.94
N GLY A 146 45.88 -15.90 -8.32
CA GLY A 146 46.33 -16.09 -9.70
C GLY A 146 45.83 -17.39 -10.33
N GLY A 147 45.05 -18.20 -9.60
CA GLY A 147 44.52 -19.47 -10.09
C GLY A 147 45.52 -20.62 -10.01
N ASN A 148 46.63 -20.46 -9.30
CA ASN A 148 47.64 -21.51 -9.14
C ASN A 148 47.34 -22.38 -7.92
N ARG A 149 47.56 -23.69 -8.05
CA ARG A 149 47.40 -24.66 -6.97
C ARG A 149 48.46 -24.44 -5.89
N THR A 150 48.06 -24.37 -4.63
CA THR A 150 48.93 -24.07 -3.48
C THR A 150 49.05 -25.24 -2.50
N GLU A 151 47.92 -25.69 -1.95
CA GLU A 151 47.87 -26.73 -0.93
C GLU A 151 46.92 -27.85 -1.35
N LEU A 152 47.36 -29.11 -1.19
CA LEU A 152 46.49 -30.28 -1.32
C LEU A 152 45.63 -30.40 -0.05
N VAL A 153 44.33 -30.18 -0.20
CA VAL A 153 43.34 -30.19 0.89
C VAL A 153 42.89 -31.61 1.23
N LYS A 154 42.59 -32.43 0.21
CA LYS A 154 42.00 -33.77 0.40
C LYS A 154 42.12 -34.64 -0.84
N THR A 155 42.19 -35.95 -0.64
CA THR A 155 42.15 -36.97 -1.69
C THR A 155 41.06 -38.00 -1.38
N ALA A 156 40.22 -38.36 -2.36
CA ALA A 156 39.16 -39.36 -2.20
C ALA A 156 38.81 -40.07 -3.52
N PRO A 157 38.40 -41.35 -3.51
CA PRO A 157 37.92 -42.04 -4.71
C PRO A 157 36.73 -41.32 -5.35
N TYR A 158 36.75 -41.16 -6.67
CA TYR A 158 35.65 -40.53 -7.40
C TYR A 158 35.65 -41.02 -8.85
N ASP A 159 34.46 -41.31 -9.39
CA ASP A 159 34.27 -41.60 -10.81
C ASP A 159 33.09 -40.76 -11.33
N PRO A 160 33.33 -39.77 -12.22
CA PRO A 160 32.27 -38.89 -12.72
C PRO A 160 31.17 -39.65 -13.47
N ARG A 161 31.49 -40.77 -14.14
CA ARG A 161 30.58 -41.50 -15.02
C ARG A 161 29.47 -42.23 -14.27
N THR A 162 29.70 -42.50 -12.99
CA THR A 162 28.72 -43.13 -12.10
C THR A 162 27.80 -42.13 -11.42
N ARG A 163 28.02 -40.83 -11.61
CA ARG A 163 27.30 -39.78 -10.89
C ARG A 163 25.98 -39.42 -11.58
N PRO A 164 24.96 -39.00 -10.82
CA PRO A 164 23.64 -38.69 -11.38
C PRO A 164 23.65 -37.62 -12.48
N TRP A 165 24.49 -36.61 -12.38
CA TRP A 165 24.62 -35.56 -13.40
C TRP A 165 25.13 -36.10 -14.74
N TYR A 166 26.15 -36.98 -14.72
CA TYR A 166 26.73 -37.56 -15.92
C TYR A 166 25.77 -38.55 -16.57
N LEU A 167 25.13 -39.38 -15.76
CA LEU A 167 24.12 -40.34 -16.23
C LEU A 167 22.91 -39.61 -16.84
N ALA A 168 22.47 -38.50 -16.24
CA ALA A 168 21.38 -37.68 -16.77
C ALA A 168 21.73 -37.10 -18.16
N ALA A 169 22.92 -36.55 -18.32
CA ALA A 169 23.39 -36.06 -19.63
C ALA A 169 23.47 -37.18 -20.67
N LYS A 170 24.05 -38.33 -20.30
CA LYS A 170 24.19 -39.51 -21.17
C LYS A 170 22.84 -40.08 -21.61
N GLN A 171 21.84 -40.07 -20.72
CA GLN A 171 20.49 -40.57 -21.00
C GLN A 171 19.69 -39.59 -21.87
N SER A 172 19.74 -38.30 -21.55
CA SER A 172 18.97 -37.25 -22.25
C SER A 172 19.46 -36.98 -23.66
N LYS A 173 20.78 -37.07 -23.88
CA LYS A 173 21.48 -36.63 -25.11
C LYS A 173 21.35 -35.14 -25.46
N LEU A 174 20.56 -34.40 -24.70
CA LEU A 174 20.37 -32.95 -24.81
C LEU A 174 20.72 -32.29 -23.47
N PRO A 175 21.06 -30.98 -23.46
CA PRO A 175 21.23 -30.23 -22.23
C PRO A 175 20.01 -30.40 -21.32
N THR A 176 20.25 -30.79 -20.06
CA THR A 176 19.19 -31.14 -19.12
C THR A 176 19.57 -30.86 -17.67
N TRP A 177 18.69 -31.17 -16.73
CA TRP A 177 19.01 -31.17 -15.29
C TRP A 177 19.24 -32.59 -14.79
N SER A 178 20.18 -32.74 -13.87
CA SER A 178 20.28 -33.95 -13.05
C SER A 178 19.04 -34.08 -12.15
N PRO A 179 18.73 -35.28 -11.63
CA PRO A 179 17.89 -35.38 -10.44
C PRO A 179 18.57 -34.65 -9.26
N ILE A 180 17.84 -34.35 -8.19
CA ILE A 180 18.46 -33.82 -6.96
C ILE A 180 19.24 -34.93 -6.26
N TYR A 181 20.51 -34.71 -5.94
CA TYR A 181 21.39 -35.71 -5.34
C TYR A 181 22.40 -35.10 -4.37
N VAL A 182 23.01 -35.94 -3.55
CA VAL A 182 24.03 -35.50 -2.59
C VAL A 182 25.34 -35.27 -3.33
N PHE A 183 25.86 -34.05 -3.23
CA PHE A 183 27.16 -33.71 -3.79
C PHE A 183 28.28 -34.40 -2.99
N THR A 184 29.31 -34.88 -3.70
CA THR A 184 30.44 -35.58 -3.08
C THR A 184 31.53 -34.63 -2.62
N ALA A 185 31.59 -33.44 -3.21
CA ALA A 185 32.54 -32.39 -2.86
C ALA A 185 32.18 -31.71 -1.54
N SER A 186 30.88 -31.53 -1.29
CA SER A 186 30.31 -31.06 -0.03
C SER A 186 29.03 -31.86 0.21
N PRO A 187 28.79 -32.45 1.39
CA PRO A 187 27.64 -33.32 1.65
C PRO A 187 26.35 -32.49 1.78
N VAL A 188 26.01 -31.75 0.74
CA VAL A 188 24.79 -30.96 0.60
C VAL A 188 24.02 -31.52 -0.59
N LEU A 189 22.70 -31.43 -0.53
CA LEU A 189 21.87 -31.75 -1.68
C LEU A 189 21.91 -30.60 -2.68
N GLY A 190 21.99 -30.95 -3.95
CA GLY A 190 21.95 -30.01 -5.05
C GLY A 190 21.37 -30.62 -6.31
N ILE A 191 21.22 -29.77 -7.30
CA ILE A 191 20.81 -30.10 -8.65
C ILE A 191 21.83 -29.51 -9.62
N THR A 192 22.05 -30.18 -10.73
CA THR A 192 23.13 -29.85 -11.66
C THR A 192 22.55 -29.72 -13.07
N PRO A 193 22.46 -28.51 -13.67
CA PRO A 193 22.30 -28.38 -15.11
C PRO A 193 23.54 -28.93 -15.80
N VAL A 194 23.32 -29.71 -16.86
CA VAL A 194 24.35 -30.45 -17.60
C VAL A 194 24.19 -30.26 -19.10
N ALA A 195 25.31 -30.25 -19.81
CA ALA A 195 25.36 -30.25 -21.26
C ALA A 195 26.29 -31.35 -21.76
N PRO A 196 25.77 -32.36 -22.49
CA PRO A 196 26.60 -33.39 -23.10
C PRO A 196 27.35 -32.84 -24.32
N ILE A 197 28.58 -33.32 -24.52
CA ILE A 197 29.45 -32.99 -25.64
C ILE A 197 29.62 -34.23 -26.49
N TYR A 198 29.31 -34.12 -27.78
CA TYR A 198 29.41 -35.20 -28.74
C TYR A 198 30.45 -34.88 -29.80
N SER A 199 31.18 -35.92 -30.23
CA SER A 199 32.04 -35.87 -31.40
C SER A 199 31.22 -35.66 -32.68
N GLU A 200 31.88 -35.29 -33.79
CA GLU A 200 31.23 -35.24 -35.11
C GLU A 200 30.60 -36.58 -35.52
N ASN A 201 31.08 -37.69 -34.97
CA ASN A 201 30.57 -39.05 -35.22
C ASN A 201 29.40 -39.42 -34.28
N GLY A 202 28.96 -38.51 -33.42
CA GLY A 202 27.85 -38.70 -32.48
C GLY A 202 28.21 -39.52 -31.23
N SER A 203 29.50 -39.77 -30.95
CA SER A 203 29.94 -40.42 -29.71
C SER A 203 30.05 -39.40 -28.57
N LEU A 204 29.58 -39.73 -27.37
CA LEU A 204 29.74 -38.85 -26.20
C LEU A 204 31.23 -38.71 -25.86
N GLU A 205 31.75 -37.49 -25.88
CA GLU A 205 33.14 -37.19 -25.51
C GLU A 205 33.24 -36.78 -24.05
N GLY A 206 32.27 -36.02 -23.55
CA GLY A 206 32.21 -35.62 -22.16
C GLY A 206 30.96 -34.83 -21.81
N VAL A 207 30.91 -34.31 -20.60
CA VAL A 207 29.76 -33.60 -20.06
C VAL A 207 30.25 -32.41 -19.26
N LEU A 208 29.72 -31.23 -19.57
CA LEU A 208 29.88 -30.00 -18.78
C LEU A 208 28.72 -29.85 -17.80
N ALA A 209 28.98 -29.25 -16.65
CA ALA A 209 28.04 -29.16 -15.56
C ALA A 209 28.31 -27.94 -14.65
N ILE A 210 27.25 -27.42 -14.04
CA ILE A 210 27.29 -26.35 -13.04
C ILE A 210 26.49 -26.84 -11.83
N ASP A 211 26.94 -26.60 -10.60
CA ASP A 211 26.21 -27.03 -9.41
C ASP A 211 25.35 -25.90 -8.82
N LEU A 212 24.10 -26.24 -8.47
CA LEU A 212 23.23 -25.43 -7.64
C LEU A 212 22.86 -26.20 -6.37
N THR A 213 23.11 -25.59 -5.21
CA THR A 213 22.76 -26.21 -3.93
C THR A 213 21.33 -25.85 -3.50
N LEU A 214 20.66 -26.77 -2.82
CA LEU A 214 19.33 -26.49 -2.25
C LEU A 214 19.37 -25.47 -1.10
N SER A 215 20.54 -25.28 -0.47
CA SER A 215 20.74 -24.24 0.53
C SER A 215 20.61 -22.84 -0.10
N GLN A 216 21.23 -22.60 -1.26
CA GLN A 216 21.12 -21.32 -1.98
C GLN A 216 19.67 -21.02 -2.36
N ILE A 217 18.93 -22.04 -2.83
CA ILE A 217 17.50 -21.94 -3.11
C ILE A 217 16.73 -21.52 -1.85
N SER A 218 17.01 -22.16 -0.71
CA SER A 218 16.32 -21.89 0.55
C SER A 218 16.67 -20.52 1.12
N GLU A 219 17.92 -20.06 1.03
CA GLU A 219 18.33 -18.71 1.44
C GLU A 219 17.63 -17.62 0.64
N PHE A 220 17.50 -17.81 -0.68
CA PHE A 220 16.69 -16.91 -1.50
C PHE A 220 15.24 -16.88 -1.04
N LEU A 221 14.60 -18.04 -0.87
CA LEU A 221 13.20 -18.12 -0.42
C LEU A 221 12.98 -17.49 0.96
N LYS A 222 13.95 -17.61 1.89
CA LYS A 222 13.92 -16.92 3.19
C LYS A 222 13.99 -15.40 3.08
N SER A 223 14.65 -14.87 2.04
CA SER A 223 14.75 -13.42 1.82
C SER A 223 13.39 -12.79 1.44
N ILE A 224 12.43 -13.60 0.97
CA ILE A 224 11.12 -13.14 0.54
C ILE A 224 10.19 -12.97 1.75
N LYS A 225 9.95 -11.70 2.14
CA LYS A 225 8.96 -11.36 3.18
C LYS A 225 7.56 -11.21 2.59
N ILE A 226 6.66 -12.12 2.96
CA ILE A 226 5.28 -12.16 2.44
C ILE A 226 4.30 -11.62 3.48
N SER A 227 4.34 -12.16 4.69
CA SER A 227 3.47 -11.79 5.82
C SER A 227 4.17 -12.21 7.12
N GLN A 228 3.52 -12.06 8.28
CA GLN A 228 4.12 -12.44 9.57
C GLN A 228 4.44 -13.93 9.65
N SER A 229 3.59 -14.79 9.08
CA SER A 229 3.70 -16.23 9.21
C SER A 229 3.52 -17.02 7.90
N GLY A 230 3.21 -16.32 6.79
CA GLY A 230 3.17 -16.93 5.45
C GLY A 230 4.50 -17.52 5.00
N GLN A 231 4.43 -18.57 4.18
CA GLN A 231 5.57 -19.36 3.72
C GLN A 231 5.58 -19.47 2.19
N VAL A 232 6.77 -19.43 1.60
CA VAL A 232 7.01 -19.81 0.21
C VAL A 232 7.97 -20.98 0.17
N PHE A 233 7.65 -21.97 -0.65
CA PHE A 233 8.46 -23.15 -0.80
C PHE A 233 8.32 -23.74 -2.21
N ALA A 234 9.36 -24.42 -2.66
CA ALA A 234 9.40 -25.11 -3.94
C ALA A 234 9.42 -26.63 -3.70
N ILE A 235 8.62 -27.37 -4.46
CA ILE A 235 8.53 -28.83 -4.37
C ILE A 235 8.61 -29.47 -5.76
N GLU A 236 9.18 -30.66 -5.85
CA GLU A 236 9.09 -31.50 -7.05
C GLU A 236 7.69 -32.09 -7.19
N ARG A 237 7.36 -32.61 -8.37
CA ARG A 237 6.10 -33.32 -8.61
C ARG A 237 5.92 -34.58 -7.75
N SER A 238 7.01 -35.13 -7.20
CA SER A 238 6.99 -36.21 -6.21
C SER A 238 6.46 -35.76 -4.85
N GLY A 239 6.47 -34.45 -4.56
CA GLY A 239 6.16 -33.88 -3.25
C GLY A 239 7.37 -33.66 -2.36
N GLU A 240 8.59 -33.92 -2.83
CA GLU A 240 9.83 -33.64 -2.12
C GLU A 240 10.16 -32.15 -2.15
N ILE A 241 10.60 -31.59 -1.02
CA ILE A 241 10.94 -30.17 -0.90
C ILE A 241 12.25 -29.90 -1.61
N VAL A 242 12.25 -28.94 -2.52
CA VAL A 242 13.47 -28.36 -3.12
C VAL A 242 14.04 -27.28 -2.20
N GLY A 243 13.20 -26.37 -1.70
CA GLY A 243 13.60 -25.36 -0.73
C GLY A 243 12.40 -24.70 -0.06
N SER A 244 12.61 -24.03 1.07
CA SER A 244 11.54 -23.30 1.77
C SER A 244 12.04 -22.02 2.41
N SER A 245 11.13 -21.10 2.70
CA SER A 245 11.37 -19.88 3.47
C SER A 245 11.55 -20.12 4.98
N THR A 246 11.59 -21.38 5.43
CA THR A 246 11.76 -21.74 6.84
C THR A 246 13.19 -22.18 7.14
N ASP A 247 13.56 -22.22 8.42
CA ASP A 247 14.84 -22.79 8.85
C ASP A 247 14.90 -24.33 8.80
N GLU A 248 13.82 -24.99 8.39
CA GLU A 248 13.82 -26.42 8.15
C GLU A 248 14.59 -26.75 6.87
N LEU A 249 15.62 -27.59 7.00
CA LEU A 249 16.39 -28.08 5.86
C LEU A 249 15.51 -28.98 4.98
N PRO A 250 15.69 -28.96 3.64
CA PRO A 250 14.90 -29.76 2.70
C PRO A 250 15.24 -31.27 2.73
N PHE A 251 15.87 -31.74 3.81
CA PHE A 251 16.30 -33.12 4.00
C PHE A 251 16.47 -33.46 5.48
N THR A 252 16.50 -34.76 5.77
CA THR A 252 16.72 -35.32 7.10
C THR A 252 17.99 -36.19 7.08
N ALA A 253 18.78 -36.10 8.15
CA ALA A 253 19.94 -36.97 8.34
C ALA A 253 19.49 -38.37 8.78
N THR A 254 19.95 -39.40 8.09
CA THR A 254 19.67 -40.82 8.38
C THR A 254 21.00 -41.58 8.54
N LYS A 255 20.95 -42.83 9.06
CA LYS A 255 22.15 -43.67 9.24
C LYS A 255 22.85 -44.00 7.92
N ASP A 256 22.11 -43.99 6.81
CA ASP A 256 22.60 -44.30 5.46
C ASP A 256 22.88 -43.05 4.60
N GLY A 257 22.82 -41.83 5.19
CA GLY A 257 23.07 -40.57 4.49
C GLY A 257 21.95 -39.54 4.67
N GLN A 258 21.82 -38.61 3.73
CA GLN A 258 20.74 -37.60 3.72
C GLN A 258 19.54 -38.11 2.93
N LYS A 259 18.34 -38.06 3.52
CA LYS A 259 17.07 -38.39 2.86
C LYS A 259 16.28 -37.11 2.58
N ARG A 260 15.82 -36.95 1.34
CA ARG A 260 14.94 -35.84 0.91
C ARG A 260 13.70 -35.74 1.81
N LEU A 261 13.30 -34.52 2.17
CA LEU A 261 12.11 -34.29 2.99
C LEU A 261 10.88 -34.19 2.09
N ILE A 262 9.84 -34.98 2.38
CA ILE A 262 8.54 -34.86 1.72
C ILE A 262 7.78 -33.71 2.39
N ALA A 263 7.13 -32.85 1.61
CA ALA A 263 6.51 -31.64 2.11
C ALA A 263 5.37 -31.91 3.12
N THR A 264 4.66 -33.03 2.97
CA THR A 264 3.65 -33.50 3.94
C THR A 264 4.22 -33.97 5.27
N ASP A 265 5.53 -34.16 5.37
CA ASP A 265 6.22 -34.56 6.60
C ASP A 265 6.97 -33.39 7.27
N SER A 266 6.84 -32.17 6.73
CA SER A 266 7.47 -30.96 7.26
C SER A 266 7.05 -30.67 8.71
N LYS A 267 8.01 -30.17 9.51
CA LYS A 267 7.76 -29.66 10.87
C LYS A 267 6.96 -28.36 10.83
N ASN A 268 7.04 -27.59 9.74
CA ASN A 268 6.23 -26.40 9.56
C ASN A 268 4.78 -26.79 9.23
N LEU A 269 3.86 -26.37 10.10
CA LEU A 269 2.44 -26.70 9.97
C LEU A 269 1.83 -26.23 8.65
N LEU A 270 2.24 -25.05 8.17
CA LEU A 270 1.65 -24.43 6.98
C LEU A 270 2.12 -25.15 5.70
N ILE A 271 3.42 -25.48 5.60
CA ILE A 271 3.97 -26.26 4.49
C ILE A 271 3.29 -27.63 4.43
N ARG A 272 3.28 -28.36 5.55
CA ARG A 272 2.67 -29.68 5.65
C ARG A 272 1.21 -29.68 5.21
N SER A 273 0.43 -28.74 5.73
CA SER A 273 -1.02 -28.70 5.48
C SER A 273 -1.33 -28.23 4.07
N ALA A 274 -0.58 -27.27 3.53
CA ALA A 274 -0.74 -26.80 2.15
C ALA A 274 -0.42 -27.92 1.15
N SER A 275 0.67 -28.67 1.36
CA SER A 275 1.04 -29.80 0.50
C SER A 275 0.03 -30.93 0.56
N ALA A 276 -0.44 -31.29 1.76
CA ALA A 276 -1.49 -32.31 1.92
C ALA A 276 -2.80 -31.89 1.23
N TYR A 277 -3.18 -30.61 1.35
CA TYR A 277 -4.36 -30.08 0.67
C TYR A 277 -4.24 -30.16 -0.85
N LEU A 278 -3.10 -29.73 -1.43
CA LEU A 278 -2.88 -29.78 -2.88
C LEU A 278 -2.88 -31.22 -3.41
N GLN A 279 -2.24 -32.16 -2.70
CA GLN A 279 -2.28 -33.57 -3.06
C GLN A 279 -3.70 -34.14 -3.02
N ASN A 280 -4.47 -33.89 -1.95
CA ASN A 280 -5.83 -34.39 -1.84
C ASN A 280 -6.78 -33.79 -2.89
N ARG A 281 -6.60 -32.51 -3.23
CA ARG A 281 -7.46 -31.81 -4.20
C ARG A 281 -7.26 -32.31 -5.62
N PHE A 282 -6.02 -32.51 -6.04
CA PHE A 282 -5.68 -32.88 -7.42
C PHE A 282 -5.44 -34.39 -7.59
N GLY A 283 -5.49 -35.16 -6.51
CA GLY A 283 -5.10 -36.58 -6.44
C GLY A 283 -3.58 -36.79 -6.52
N SER A 284 -2.90 -36.05 -7.39
CA SER A 284 -1.46 -36.04 -7.57
C SER A 284 -0.97 -34.62 -7.92
N LEU A 285 0.21 -34.25 -7.42
CA LEU A 285 0.87 -32.98 -7.78
C LEU A 285 1.29 -32.92 -9.26
N LYS A 286 1.34 -34.06 -9.95
CA LYS A 286 1.57 -34.14 -11.40
C LYS A 286 0.43 -33.51 -12.21
N ASN A 287 -0.78 -33.48 -11.67
CA ASN A 287 -1.97 -32.98 -12.37
C ASN A 287 -2.10 -31.44 -12.33
N ILE A 288 -1.13 -30.73 -11.75
CA ILE A 288 -1.15 -29.26 -11.61
C ILE A 288 -0.41 -28.63 -12.80
N GLU A 289 -1.08 -28.48 -13.93
CA GLU A 289 -0.47 -27.93 -15.15
C GLU A 289 -0.52 -26.40 -15.23
N ASN A 290 -1.49 -25.79 -14.55
CA ASN A 290 -1.72 -24.35 -14.58
C ASN A 290 -1.51 -23.72 -13.21
N LYS A 291 -1.18 -22.43 -13.20
CA LYS A 291 -1.20 -21.64 -11.97
C LYS A 291 -2.60 -21.63 -11.37
N GLY A 292 -2.70 -21.78 -10.06
CA GLY A 292 -3.97 -21.87 -9.36
C GLY A 292 -3.89 -21.28 -7.96
N GLN A 293 -5.01 -20.72 -7.51
CA GLN A 293 -5.16 -20.21 -6.16
C GLN A 293 -6.35 -20.87 -5.49
N PHE A 294 -6.14 -21.26 -4.24
CA PHE A 294 -7.11 -21.97 -3.43
C PHE A 294 -7.08 -21.45 -2.00
N SER A 295 -8.06 -21.89 -1.21
CA SER A 295 -8.07 -21.70 0.22
C SER A 295 -8.47 -22.97 0.93
N PHE A 296 -7.89 -23.23 2.09
CA PHE A 296 -8.19 -24.38 2.94
C PHE A 296 -8.13 -23.97 4.42
N ASP A 297 -8.63 -24.82 5.32
CA ASP A 297 -8.69 -24.51 6.75
C ASP A 297 -7.70 -25.36 7.56
N ILE A 298 -7.06 -24.73 8.55
CA ILE A 298 -6.27 -25.37 9.61
C ILE A 298 -6.85 -24.93 10.95
N ASP A 299 -7.34 -25.86 11.76
CA ASP A 299 -7.95 -25.60 13.08
C ASP A 299 -9.03 -24.49 13.05
N GLY A 300 -9.84 -24.47 11.99
CA GLY A 300 -10.90 -23.47 11.78
C GLY A 300 -10.38 -22.08 11.36
N LYS A 301 -9.10 -21.95 11.03
CA LYS A 301 -8.49 -20.75 10.45
C LYS A 301 -8.17 -20.96 8.99
N ARG A 302 -8.69 -20.08 8.15
CA ARG A 302 -8.50 -20.14 6.71
C ARG A 302 -7.07 -19.75 6.31
N GLN A 303 -6.57 -20.47 5.32
CA GLN A 303 -5.25 -20.31 4.72
C GLN A 303 -5.44 -20.11 3.22
N PHE A 304 -4.74 -19.14 2.64
CA PHE A 304 -4.63 -18.98 1.20
C PHE A 304 -3.44 -19.77 0.70
N VAL A 305 -3.60 -20.48 -0.42
CA VAL A 305 -2.51 -21.20 -1.07
C VAL A 305 -2.53 -20.94 -2.57
N THR A 306 -1.41 -20.48 -3.07
CA THR A 306 -1.16 -20.28 -4.50
C THR A 306 -0.11 -21.29 -4.93
N VAL A 307 -0.35 -21.97 -6.04
CA VAL A 307 0.58 -22.92 -6.66
C VAL A 307 0.84 -22.50 -8.10
N ALA A 308 2.11 -22.47 -8.49
CA ALA A 308 2.53 -22.12 -9.84
C ALA A 308 3.57 -23.11 -10.37
N PRO A 309 3.38 -23.71 -11.55
CA PRO A 309 4.38 -24.56 -12.16
C PRO A 309 5.57 -23.75 -12.69
N LEU A 310 6.77 -24.26 -12.40
CA LEU A 310 8.05 -23.80 -12.89
C LEU A 310 8.65 -24.90 -13.76
N GLN A 311 8.64 -24.65 -15.07
CA GLN A 311 9.24 -25.51 -16.08
C GLN A 311 10.11 -24.66 -17.01
N ASP A 312 11.25 -25.20 -17.42
CA ASP A 312 12.23 -24.52 -18.26
C ASP A 312 12.42 -25.20 -19.64
N GLY A 313 11.62 -26.23 -19.93
CA GLY A 313 11.71 -27.03 -21.16
C GLY A 313 12.94 -27.95 -21.25
N ARG A 314 13.82 -27.96 -20.24
CA ARG A 314 15.09 -28.72 -20.21
C ARG A 314 15.13 -29.74 -19.07
N GLY A 315 13.98 -30.09 -18.51
CA GLY A 315 13.84 -31.12 -17.47
C GLY A 315 13.66 -30.58 -16.04
N LEU A 316 13.64 -29.25 -15.84
CA LEU A 316 13.18 -28.67 -14.58
C LEU A 316 11.65 -28.74 -14.53
N ASP A 317 11.08 -29.34 -13.49
CA ASP A 317 9.62 -29.39 -13.29
C ASP A 317 9.25 -29.34 -11.81
N TRP A 318 9.11 -28.10 -11.31
CA TRP A 318 8.80 -27.82 -9.91
C TRP A 318 7.46 -27.11 -9.76
N LEU A 319 6.94 -27.13 -8.54
CA LEU A 319 5.81 -26.31 -8.11
C LEU A 319 6.29 -25.31 -7.07
N ILE A 320 6.06 -24.02 -7.34
CA ILE A 320 6.21 -22.95 -6.36
C ILE A 320 4.89 -22.84 -5.61
N VAL A 321 4.95 -22.98 -4.30
CA VAL A 321 3.78 -22.92 -3.41
C VAL A 321 3.96 -21.75 -2.45
N VAL A 322 2.98 -20.86 -2.43
CA VAL A 322 2.90 -19.73 -1.50
C VAL A 322 1.68 -19.94 -0.62
N ALA A 323 1.88 -20.11 0.68
CA ALA A 323 0.82 -20.29 1.65
C ALA A 323 0.79 -19.11 2.64
N ILE A 324 -0.36 -18.48 2.80
CA ILE A 324 -0.51 -17.28 3.64
C ILE A 324 -1.74 -17.42 4.56
N PRO A 325 -1.60 -17.30 5.89
CA PRO A 325 -2.75 -17.33 6.79
C PRO A 325 -3.62 -16.08 6.67
N GLU A 326 -4.95 -16.24 6.63
CA GLU A 326 -5.89 -15.11 6.61
C GLU A 326 -5.73 -14.24 7.88
N ALA A 327 -5.39 -14.87 9.00
CA ALA A 327 -5.19 -14.22 10.29
C ALA A 327 -4.14 -13.09 10.27
N ASP A 328 -3.10 -13.21 9.44
CA ASP A 328 -2.02 -12.23 9.32
C ASP A 328 -2.55 -10.86 8.83
N PHE A 329 -3.65 -10.85 8.07
CA PHE A 329 -4.31 -9.64 7.60
C PHE A 329 -5.53 -9.27 8.45
N MET A 330 -6.22 -10.26 9.02
CA MET A 330 -7.47 -10.03 9.75
C MET A 330 -7.29 -9.33 11.09
N GLN A 331 -6.10 -9.32 11.70
CA GLN A 331 -5.92 -8.63 12.98
C GLN A 331 -6.25 -7.13 12.88
N GLN A 332 -5.78 -6.48 11.81
CA GLN A 332 -6.00 -5.04 11.60
C GLN A 332 -7.43 -4.74 11.13
N ILE A 333 -8.02 -5.62 10.33
CA ILE A 333 -9.42 -5.47 9.90
C ILE A 333 -10.39 -5.72 11.05
N ASN A 334 -10.18 -6.75 11.87
CA ASN A 334 -11.03 -7.02 13.02
C ASN A 334 -11.00 -5.88 14.05
N ALA A 335 -9.85 -5.23 14.23
CA ALA A 335 -9.75 -4.03 15.05
C ALA A 335 -10.65 -2.91 14.50
N ASN A 336 -10.58 -2.64 13.20
CA ASN A 336 -11.44 -1.65 12.55
C ASN A 336 -12.92 -2.05 12.59
N THR A 337 -13.27 -3.32 12.32
CA THR A 337 -14.64 -3.82 12.41
C THR A 337 -15.19 -3.69 13.83
N ARG A 338 -14.37 -3.95 14.86
CA ARG A 338 -14.78 -3.74 16.27
C ARG A 338 -15.06 -2.26 16.54
N THR A 339 -14.21 -1.36 16.05
CA THR A 339 -14.45 0.08 16.16
C THR A 339 -15.71 0.50 15.39
N THR A 340 -15.94 -0.01 14.19
CA THR A 340 -17.17 0.23 13.41
C THR A 340 -18.41 -0.26 14.13
N ILE A 341 -18.38 -1.45 14.74
CA ILE A 341 -19.48 -1.99 15.54
C ILE A 341 -19.74 -1.10 16.77
N LEU A 342 -18.70 -0.66 17.47
CA LEU A 342 -18.82 0.24 18.62
C LEU A 342 -19.41 1.60 18.21
N LEU A 343 -18.94 2.18 17.10
CA LEU A 343 -19.48 3.42 16.55
C LEU A 343 -20.94 3.27 16.11
N CYS A 344 -21.29 2.15 15.48
CA CYS A 344 -22.66 1.85 15.09
C CYS A 344 -23.58 1.66 16.30
N PHE A 345 -23.09 0.99 17.35
CA PHE A 345 -23.82 0.83 18.60
C PHE A 345 -24.03 2.19 19.28
N PHE A 346 -23.00 3.03 19.33
CA PHE A 346 -23.10 4.38 19.85
C PHE A 346 -24.11 5.23 19.05
N ALA A 347 -24.04 5.21 17.73
CA ALA A 347 -24.99 5.89 16.85
C ALA A 347 -26.44 5.39 17.07
N PHE A 348 -26.62 4.09 17.29
CA PHE A 348 -27.91 3.50 17.61
C PHE A 348 -28.49 4.01 18.93
N VAL A 349 -27.66 4.07 19.99
CA VAL A 349 -28.06 4.62 21.30
C VAL A 349 -28.42 6.10 21.17
N VAL A 350 -27.58 6.91 20.53
CA VAL A 350 -27.82 8.33 20.31
C VAL A 350 -29.14 8.55 19.55
N ALA A 351 -29.41 7.74 18.53
CA ALA A 351 -30.64 7.88 17.76
C ALA A 351 -31.89 7.45 18.54
N ILE A 352 -31.81 6.42 19.40
CA ILE A 352 -32.91 6.09 20.32
C ILE A 352 -33.18 7.25 21.28
N VAL A 353 -32.13 7.85 21.84
CA VAL A 353 -32.25 8.99 22.76
C VAL A 353 -32.87 10.19 22.05
N LEU A 354 -32.37 10.56 20.87
CA LEU A 354 -32.95 11.63 20.05
C LEU A 354 -34.40 11.32 19.65
N GLY A 355 -34.72 10.08 19.30
CA GLY A 355 -36.07 9.62 19.01
C GLY A 355 -37.01 9.75 20.20
N LEU A 356 -36.55 9.41 21.41
CA LEU A 356 -37.31 9.58 22.65
C LEU A 356 -37.52 11.06 22.99
N LEU A 357 -36.49 11.90 22.82
CA LEU A 357 -36.54 13.34 23.08
C LEU A 357 -37.50 14.04 22.11
N THR A 358 -37.36 13.80 20.81
CA THR A 358 -38.24 14.36 19.77
C THR A 358 -39.68 13.90 19.94
N SER A 359 -39.90 12.60 20.23
CA SER A 359 -41.23 12.07 20.52
C SER A 359 -41.89 12.74 21.73
N ARG A 360 -41.12 12.99 22.80
CA ARG A 360 -41.60 13.74 23.96
C ARG A 360 -41.90 15.19 23.62
N TRP A 361 -41.00 15.85 22.89
CA TRP A 361 -41.10 17.24 22.49
C TRP A 361 -42.35 17.52 21.65
N VAL A 362 -42.77 16.58 20.80
CA VAL A 362 -43.98 16.70 19.98
C VAL A 362 -45.24 16.24 20.72
N ALA A 363 -45.18 15.12 21.46
CA ALA A 363 -46.37 14.54 22.08
C ALA A 363 -46.88 15.34 23.29
N GLN A 364 -45.99 15.90 24.13
CA GLN A 364 -46.39 16.60 25.35
C GLN A 364 -47.25 17.86 25.10
N PRO A 365 -46.88 18.77 24.18
CA PRO A 365 -47.70 19.95 23.90
C PRO A 365 -49.08 19.60 23.34
N ILE A 366 -49.16 18.58 22.47
CA ILE A 366 -50.43 18.10 21.91
C ILE A 366 -51.34 17.56 23.02
N THR A 367 -50.80 16.80 23.97
CA THR A 367 -51.60 16.30 25.10
C THR A 367 -52.10 17.43 26.02
N ARG A 368 -51.28 18.47 26.26
CA ARG A 368 -51.69 19.63 27.08
C ARG A 368 -52.81 20.45 26.42
N LEU A 369 -52.71 20.69 25.11
CA LEU A 369 -53.76 21.34 24.33
C LEU A 369 -55.07 20.54 24.35
N LEU A 370 -54.99 19.21 24.24
CA LEU A 370 -56.16 18.34 24.30
C LEU A 370 -56.84 18.36 25.69
N GLU A 371 -56.05 18.38 26.77
CA GLU A 371 -56.56 18.46 28.14
C GLU A 371 -57.24 19.81 28.42
N ALA A 372 -56.63 20.92 28.01
CA ALA A 372 -57.21 22.24 28.22
C ALA A 372 -58.47 22.49 27.38
N SER A 373 -58.52 21.97 26.15
CA SER A 373 -59.74 21.99 25.34
C SER A 373 -60.89 21.24 26.01
N ARG A 374 -60.62 20.06 26.60
CA ARG A 374 -61.63 19.30 27.38
C ARG A 374 -62.09 20.05 28.63
N ALA A 375 -61.21 20.79 29.28
CA ALA A 375 -61.56 21.60 30.46
C ALA A 375 -62.53 22.75 30.10
N LEU A 376 -62.29 23.46 29.00
CA LEU A 376 -63.19 24.52 28.52
C LEU A 376 -64.59 24.01 28.16
N THR A 377 -64.68 22.85 27.49
CA THR A 377 -65.98 22.27 27.11
C THR A 377 -66.82 21.88 28.34
N LYS A 378 -66.18 21.36 29.39
CA LYS A 378 -66.87 21.03 30.65
C LYS A 378 -67.38 22.28 31.39
N MET A 379 -66.65 23.38 31.34
CA MET A 379 -67.02 24.63 32.04
C MET A 379 -68.14 25.40 31.35
N SER A 380 -68.31 25.29 30.03
CA SER A 380 -69.44 25.91 29.33
C SER A 380 -70.80 25.29 29.69
N GLU A 381 -70.82 24.09 30.26
CA GLU A 381 -72.05 23.41 30.68
C GLU A 381 -72.48 23.79 32.11
N ASP A 382 -71.56 24.23 33.00
CA ASP A 382 -71.81 24.39 34.44
C ASP A 382 -72.02 25.84 34.95
N SER A 383 -71.92 26.86 34.09
CA SER A 383 -72.22 28.28 34.42
C SER A 383 -71.43 28.91 35.59
N ASP A 384 -70.36 28.28 36.08
CA ASP A 384 -69.51 28.82 37.15
C ASP A 384 -68.22 29.43 36.57
N PHE A 385 -68.16 30.76 36.55
CA PHE A 385 -67.07 31.54 35.93
C PHE A 385 -66.06 32.10 36.94
N THR A 386 -66.02 31.56 38.17
CA THR A 386 -65.12 32.05 39.23
C THR A 386 -63.87 31.19 39.47
N SER A 387 -63.65 30.14 38.65
CA SER A 387 -62.52 29.24 38.79
C SER A 387 -61.18 29.87 38.34
N PRO A 388 -60.09 29.77 39.12
CA PRO A 388 -58.76 30.31 38.76
C PRO A 388 -58.09 29.61 37.56
N ALA A 389 -58.67 28.51 37.07
CA ALA A 389 -58.10 27.69 36.00
C ALA A 389 -58.10 28.36 34.60
N LEU A 390 -58.74 29.53 34.45
CA LEU A 390 -58.83 30.30 33.21
C LEU A 390 -57.76 31.39 33.07
N ASP A 391 -56.93 31.63 34.08
CA ASP A 391 -55.87 32.65 34.02
C ASP A 391 -54.53 32.11 33.45
N SER A 392 -54.41 30.81 33.18
CA SER A 392 -53.18 30.24 32.60
C SER A 392 -53.22 30.28 31.08
N GLU A 393 -52.48 31.22 30.46
CA GLU A 393 -52.21 31.14 29.02
C GLU A 393 -51.43 29.85 28.72
N ILE A 394 -51.92 29.06 27.75
CA ILE A 394 -51.22 27.85 27.34
C ILE A 394 -50.07 28.27 26.45
N GLU A 395 -48.87 28.29 27.01
CA GLU A 395 -47.65 28.58 26.25
C GLU A 395 -47.04 27.28 25.73
N VAL A 396 -47.13 27.05 24.42
CA VAL A 396 -46.43 25.95 23.76
C VAL A 396 -45.13 26.47 23.17
N ARG A 397 -44.01 26.16 23.81
CA ARG A 397 -42.67 26.45 23.29
C ARG A 397 -42.09 25.22 22.60
N GLY A 398 -41.60 25.38 21.37
CA GLY A 398 -40.85 24.34 20.66
C GLY A 398 -41.13 24.31 19.15
N VAL A 399 -42.35 23.94 18.76
CA VAL A 399 -42.76 23.78 17.35
C VAL A 399 -43.65 24.95 16.96
N ASN A 400 -43.25 25.73 15.95
CA ASN A 400 -43.94 26.96 15.55
C ASN A 400 -45.42 26.70 15.20
N GLU A 401 -45.73 25.62 14.50
CA GLU A 401 -47.09 25.24 14.11
C GLU A 401 -47.98 24.97 15.33
N LEU A 402 -47.43 24.34 16.37
CA LEU A 402 -48.15 24.11 17.64
C LEU A 402 -48.26 25.40 18.48
N GLY A 403 -47.27 26.30 18.39
CA GLY A 403 -47.31 27.63 19.00
C GLY A 403 -48.41 28.51 18.39
N VAL A 404 -48.54 28.52 17.06
CA VAL A 404 -49.64 29.20 16.34
C VAL A 404 -50.99 28.63 16.77
N LEU A 405 -51.11 27.30 16.86
CA LEU A 405 -52.34 26.64 17.31
C LEU A 405 -52.72 27.02 18.76
N ALA A 406 -51.74 27.07 19.66
CA ALA A 406 -51.93 27.52 21.04
C ALA A 406 -52.32 29.02 21.11
N GLN A 407 -51.73 29.86 20.27
CA GLN A 407 -52.05 31.29 20.22
C GLN A 407 -53.46 31.54 19.67
N SER A 408 -53.90 30.81 18.65
CA SER A 408 -55.29 30.83 18.16
C SER A 408 -56.28 30.40 19.24
N PHE A 409 -55.95 29.36 20.03
CA PHE A 409 -56.75 28.93 21.17
C PHE A 409 -56.84 30.00 22.27
N ASN A 410 -55.71 30.60 22.67
CA ASN A 410 -55.67 31.67 23.67
C ASN A 410 -56.42 32.94 23.20
N ASN A 411 -56.36 33.27 21.90
CA ASN A 411 -57.11 34.39 21.33
C ASN A 411 -58.63 34.16 21.40
N MET A 412 -59.12 32.95 21.08
CA MET A 412 -60.55 32.60 21.26
C MET A 412 -60.99 32.74 22.72
N ALA A 413 -60.18 32.29 23.68
CA ALA A 413 -60.47 32.43 25.10
C ALA A 413 -60.53 33.91 25.54
N ARG A 414 -59.61 34.76 25.07
CA ARG A 414 -59.61 36.22 25.36
C ARG A 414 -60.80 36.96 24.74
N GLN A 415 -61.21 36.58 23.53
CA GLN A 415 -62.33 37.23 22.84
C GLN A 415 -63.68 36.97 23.53
N LEU A 416 -63.85 35.78 24.11
CA LEU A 416 -64.99 35.47 24.99
C LEU A 416 -65.03 36.39 26.21
N ARG A 417 -63.87 36.66 26.84
CA ARG A 417 -63.75 37.54 28.03
C ARG A 417 -64.08 39.01 27.75
N SER A 418 -63.59 39.56 26.63
CA SER A 418 -63.76 40.99 26.35
C SER A 418 -65.21 41.38 26.08
N SER A 419 -66.01 40.46 25.53
CA SER A 419 -67.43 40.71 25.25
C SER A 419 -68.24 40.89 26.54
N PHE A 420 -67.88 40.20 27.63
CA PHE A 420 -68.56 40.32 28.92
C PHE A 420 -68.14 41.57 29.72
N ALA A 421 -66.89 42.05 29.62
CA ALA A 421 -66.38 43.19 30.40
C ALA A 421 -66.80 44.57 29.87
N THR A 422 -67.16 44.70 28.59
CA THR A 422 -67.54 45.99 27.97
C THR A 422 -68.91 46.50 28.44
N LEU A 423 -69.77 45.65 29.03
CA LEU A 423 -71.10 46.05 29.50
C LEU A 423 -71.07 46.90 30.79
N GLU A 424 -70.05 46.73 31.63
CA GLU A 424 -70.04 47.24 33.01
C GLU A 424 -69.46 48.67 33.11
N LYS A 425 -68.61 49.06 32.14
CA LYS A 425 -67.79 50.28 32.21
C LYS A 425 -68.48 51.56 31.70
N THR A 426 -69.59 51.46 30.99
CA THR A 426 -70.23 52.61 30.31
C THR A 426 -71.02 53.52 31.26
N ASN A 427 -71.29 53.11 32.51
CA ASN A 427 -72.16 53.83 33.44
C ASN A 427 -71.47 54.89 34.32
N SER A 428 -70.14 54.85 34.51
CA SER A 428 -69.49 55.60 35.62
C SER A 428 -68.78 56.91 35.23
N THR A 429 -68.86 57.38 33.98
CA THR A 429 -67.89 58.37 33.45
C THR A 429 -68.42 59.81 33.31
N LEU A 430 -69.67 60.12 33.66
CA LEU A 430 -70.27 61.45 33.42
C LEU A 430 -70.05 62.51 34.54
N GLU A 431 -69.62 62.13 35.74
CA GLU A 431 -69.74 63.03 36.91
C GLU A 431 -68.51 63.90 37.28
N ILE A 432 -67.31 63.66 36.72
CA ILE A 432 -66.06 64.14 37.37
C ILE A 432 -65.49 65.47 36.82
N ARG A 433 -66.00 66.03 35.71
CA ARG A 433 -65.22 67.03 34.93
C ARG A 433 -65.28 68.53 35.36
N VAL A 434 -65.96 68.93 36.44
CA VAL A 434 -66.11 70.38 36.77
C VAL A 434 -65.11 70.94 37.81
N ALA A 435 -64.33 70.12 38.52
CA ALA A 435 -63.64 70.58 39.74
C ALA A 435 -62.21 71.18 39.60
N GLN A 436 -61.61 71.28 38.41
CA GLN A 436 -60.13 71.30 38.31
C GLN A 436 -59.44 72.67 38.09
N ARG A 437 -60.13 73.80 37.99
CA ARG A 437 -59.51 75.11 37.63
C ARG A 437 -59.15 76.05 38.79
N THR A 438 -59.30 75.64 40.05
CA THR A 438 -59.13 76.52 41.23
C THR A 438 -57.87 76.24 42.08
N ALA A 439 -56.92 75.44 41.61
CA ALA A 439 -55.80 74.93 42.42
C ALA A 439 -54.42 75.59 42.17
N GLU A 440 -54.26 76.44 41.15
CA GLU A 440 -52.91 76.86 40.69
C GLU A 440 -52.22 77.93 41.55
N LEU A 441 -52.93 78.64 42.45
CA LEU A 441 -52.30 79.70 43.27
C LEU A 441 -51.70 79.23 44.62
N LYS A 442 -51.80 77.94 44.97
CA LYS A 442 -51.26 77.37 46.23
C LYS A 442 -49.85 76.77 46.10
N ALA A 443 -49.29 76.68 44.89
CA ALA A 443 -48.06 75.92 44.63
C ALA A 443 -46.75 76.67 44.94
N ALA A 444 -46.74 78.01 44.96
CA ALA A 444 -45.49 78.79 45.12
C ALA A 444 -44.99 78.91 46.58
N GLU A 445 -45.85 78.71 47.58
CA GLU A 445 -45.47 78.87 49.01
C GLU A 445 -44.92 77.57 49.64
N ALA A 446 -45.20 76.42 49.03
CA ALA A 446 -44.70 75.11 49.49
C ALA A 446 -43.24 74.83 49.09
N GLU A 447 -42.76 75.46 48.01
CA GLU A 447 -41.45 75.19 47.40
C GLU A 447 -40.28 75.65 48.29
N LEU A 448 -40.40 76.83 48.94
CA LEU A 448 -39.36 77.38 49.82
C LEU A 448 -39.22 76.62 51.15
N ARG A 449 -40.29 76.02 51.68
CA ARG A 449 -40.24 75.17 52.88
C ARG A 449 -39.66 73.79 52.60
N ALA A 450 -39.85 73.26 51.38
CA ALA A 450 -39.27 71.98 50.97
C ALA A 450 -37.73 72.07 50.80
N LEU A 451 -37.20 73.20 50.35
CA LEU A 451 -35.75 73.41 50.14
C LEU A 451 -34.91 73.32 51.41
N PHE A 452 -35.36 73.88 52.54
CA PHE A 452 -34.64 73.79 53.82
C PHE A 452 -34.77 72.43 54.50
N ALA A 453 -35.91 71.75 54.34
CA ALA A 453 -36.13 70.40 54.87
C ALA A 453 -35.34 69.31 54.10
N ALA A 454 -34.92 69.60 52.86
CA ALA A 454 -34.12 68.70 52.02
C ALA A 454 -32.60 68.83 52.23
N MET A 455 -32.12 69.78 53.06
CA MET A 455 -30.69 69.93 53.32
C MET A 455 -30.20 68.93 54.38
N ASN A 456 -29.31 68.02 53.98
CA ASN A 456 -28.75 66.99 54.88
C ASN A 456 -27.59 67.49 55.76
N GLU A 457 -27.14 68.74 55.61
CA GLU A 457 -26.02 69.31 56.35
C GLU A 457 -26.46 69.96 57.67
N LEU A 458 -25.64 69.83 58.71
CA LEU A 458 -25.80 70.54 59.96
C LEU A 458 -25.20 71.94 59.84
N ILE A 459 -26.01 72.99 60.04
CA ILE A 459 -25.55 74.38 59.97
C ILE A 459 -25.71 75.04 61.33
N ILE A 460 -24.58 75.49 61.90
CA ILE A 460 -24.53 76.25 63.15
C ILE A 460 -23.76 77.56 62.94
N VAL A 461 -24.07 78.57 63.74
CA VAL A 461 -23.36 79.86 63.78
C VAL A 461 -22.75 80.02 65.16
N VAL A 462 -21.46 80.29 65.22
CA VAL A 462 -20.71 80.45 66.48
C VAL A 462 -19.90 81.76 66.48
N ASP A 463 -19.71 82.36 67.65
CA ASP A 463 -18.85 83.55 67.81
C ASP A 463 -17.34 83.20 67.83
N ALA A 464 -16.46 84.20 67.86
CA ALA A 464 -15.00 84.00 67.90
C ALA A 464 -14.49 83.28 69.16
N ARG A 465 -15.30 83.18 70.21
CA ARG A 465 -15.01 82.42 71.44
C ARG A 465 -15.63 81.01 71.40
N GLY A 466 -16.26 80.63 70.28
CA GLY A 466 -16.92 79.35 70.09
C GLY A 466 -18.28 79.25 70.77
N ARG A 467 -18.98 80.36 71.04
CA ARG A 467 -20.34 80.33 71.59
C ARG A 467 -21.37 80.07 70.51
N TYR A 468 -22.28 79.11 70.70
CA TYR A 468 -23.40 78.87 69.78
C TYR A 468 -24.37 80.05 69.78
N LEU A 469 -24.49 80.73 68.64
CA LEU A 469 -25.41 81.86 68.43
C LEU A 469 -26.72 81.42 67.77
N LYS A 470 -26.64 80.51 66.79
CA LYS A 470 -27.81 80.03 66.03
C LYS A 470 -27.58 78.63 65.50
N ILE A 471 -28.65 77.85 65.39
CA ILE A 471 -28.66 76.53 64.74
C ILE A 471 -29.80 76.53 63.72
N ALA A 472 -29.53 76.15 62.47
CA ALA A 472 -30.55 76.05 61.45
C ALA A 472 -31.35 74.73 61.58
N PRO A 473 -32.66 74.70 61.29
CA PRO A 473 -33.49 73.50 61.40
C PRO A 473 -33.33 72.61 60.14
N THR A 474 -32.08 72.25 59.79
CA THR A 474 -31.75 71.43 58.63
C THR A 474 -31.68 69.95 59.01
N ASN A 475 -30.59 69.51 59.68
CA ASN A 475 -30.42 68.13 60.14
C ASN A 475 -30.05 68.07 61.62
N LEU A 476 -31.03 68.34 62.49
CA LEU A 476 -30.87 68.39 63.94
C LEU A 476 -30.48 67.04 64.56
N SER A 477 -30.66 65.93 63.85
CA SER A 477 -30.29 64.59 64.32
C SER A 477 -28.77 64.39 64.45
N LEU A 478 -27.98 65.22 63.75
CA LEU A 478 -26.52 65.22 63.76
C LEU A 478 -25.91 66.13 64.83
N LEU A 479 -26.73 66.80 65.66
CA LEU A 479 -26.23 67.58 66.78
C LEU A 479 -25.69 66.68 67.90
N TYR A 480 -24.56 67.09 68.49
CA TYR A 480 -23.95 66.38 69.62
C TYR A 480 -24.85 66.35 70.87
N LYS A 481 -25.64 67.40 71.09
CA LYS A 481 -26.67 67.53 72.14
C LYS A 481 -27.91 68.29 71.61
N PRO A 482 -29.08 68.21 72.25
CA PRO A 482 -30.26 68.98 71.83
C PRO A 482 -29.98 70.47 71.67
N ALA A 483 -30.62 71.11 70.68
CA ALA A 483 -30.33 72.50 70.33
C ALA A 483 -30.58 73.48 71.49
N GLU A 484 -31.57 73.20 72.34
CA GLU A 484 -31.90 74.00 73.53
C GLU A 484 -30.76 74.03 74.56
N GLU A 485 -29.92 72.98 74.60
CA GLU A 485 -28.78 72.87 75.52
C GLU A 485 -27.50 73.49 74.96
N LEU A 486 -27.45 73.75 73.66
CA LEU A 486 -26.26 74.24 72.96
C LEU A 486 -26.24 75.76 72.82
N ILE A 487 -27.39 76.37 72.49
CA ILE A 487 -27.47 77.82 72.28
C ILE A 487 -27.00 78.59 73.52
N GLY A 488 -26.02 79.49 73.33
CA GLY A 488 -25.43 80.29 74.40
C GLY A 488 -24.28 79.62 75.15
N LYS A 489 -23.99 78.32 74.95
CA LYS A 489 -22.81 77.62 75.50
C LYS A 489 -21.58 77.78 74.61
N THR A 490 -20.38 77.66 75.16
CA THR A 490 -19.12 77.66 74.37
C THR A 490 -18.68 76.23 74.02
N LEU A 491 -17.94 76.06 72.91
CA LEU A 491 -17.42 74.75 72.49
C LEU A 491 -16.62 74.01 73.58
N THR A 492 -15.93 74.74 74.45
CA THR A 492 -15.20 74.20 75.62
C THR A 492 -16.11 73.68 76.74
N GLU A 493 -17.36 74.14 76.83
CA GLU A 493 -18.37 73.61 77.76
C GLU A 493 -19.08 72.37 77.18
N VAL A 494 -19.01 72.17 75.86
CA VAL A 494 -19.75 71.13 75.13
C VAL A 494 -18.86 69.92 74.82
N PHE A 495 -17.61 70.13 74.39
CA PHE A 495 -16.69 69.08 73.96
C PHE A 495 -15.51 68.91 74.93
N SER A 496 -14.83 67.75 74.86
CA SER A 496 -13.58 67.54 75.61
C SER A 496 -12.51 68.57 75.19
N GLN A 497 -11.62 68.96 76.12
CA GLN A 497 -10.55 69.94 75.86
C GLN A 497 -9.82 69.76 74.51
N PRO A 498 -9.26 68.57 74.17
CA PRO A 498 -8.55 68.40 72.90
C PRO A 498 -9.44 68.57 71.66
N THR A 499 -10.72 68.21 71.73
CA THR A 499 -11.68 68.40 70.63
C THR A 499 -12.11 69.86 70.50
N ALA A 500 -12.39 70.52 71.63
CA ALA A 500 -12.78 71.92 71.67
C ALA A 500 -11.66 72.84 71.17
N ASP A 501 -10.41 72.58 71.56
CA ASP A 501 -9.24 73.34 71.11
C ASP A 501 -9.02 73.21 69.59
N GLY A 502 -9.24 72.01 69.04
CA GLY A 502 -9.21 71.77 67.59
C GLY A 502 -10.23 72.63 66.84
N PHE A 503 -11.48 72.65 67.29
CA PHE A 503 -12.53 73.47 66.66
C PHE A 503 -12.32 74.97 66.83
N LEU A 504 -11.87 75.41 68.02
CA LEU A 504 -11.56 76.82 68.27
C LEU A 504 -10.39 77.32 67.41
N ASN A 505 -9.38 76.48 67.14
CA ASN A 505 -8.30 76.83 66.23
C ASN A 505 -8.82 77.07 64.81
N CYS A 506 -9.70 76.22 64.28
CA CYS A 506 -10.32 76.43 62.97
C CYS A 506 -11.15 77.72 62.90
N ILE A 507 -11.90 78.05 63.96
CA ILE A 507 -12.68 79.29 64.05
C ILE A 507 -11.76 80.52 64.03
N ARG A 508 -10.71 80.51 64.86
CA ARG A 508 -9.72 81.59 64.91
C ARG A 508 -9.00 81.76 63.58
N GLU A 509 -8.59 80.66 62.96
CA GLU A 509 -7.92 80.67 61.65
C GLU A 509 -8.84 81.24 60.56
N SER A 510 -10.11 80.84 60.52
CA SER A 510 -11.09 81.36 59.55
C SER A 510 -11.34 82.86 59.72
N LEU A 511 -11.50 83.35 60.96
CA LEU A 511 -11.72 84.76 61.25
C LEU A 511 -10.49 85.63 60.98
N ALA A 512 -9.29 85.13 61.28
CA ALA A 512 -8.02 85.83 61.06
C ALA A 512 -7.66 85.93 59.56
N THR A 513 -7.86 84.84 58.82
CA THR A 513 -7.53 84.78 57.39
C THR A 513 -8.64 85.27 56.47
N LYS A 514 -9.86 85.46 57.02
CA LYS A 514 -11.11 85.76 56.29
C LYS A 514 -11.42 84.75 55.18
N LYS A 515 -10.97 83.50 55.36
CA LYS A 515 -11.16 82.39 54.41
C LYS A 515 -11.89 81.22 55.05
N THR A 516 -12.50 80.39 54.21
CA THR A 516 -13.12 79.15 54.64
C THR A 516 -12.05 78.13 55.03
N VAL A 517 -12.15 77.59 56.25
CA VAL A 517 -11.30 76.51 56.75
C VAL A 517 -12.11 75.22 56.73
N SER A 518 -11.53 74.14 56.20
CA SER A 518 -12.19 72.82 56.17
C SER A 518 -11.51 71.88 57.15
N ILE A 519 -12.30 71.08 57.87
CA ILE A 519 -11.81 70.09 58.84
C ILE A 519 -12.64 68.81 58.74
N GLU A 520 -11.97 67.66 58.82
CA GLU A 520 -12.63 66.36 59.01
C GLU A 520 -12.37 65.85 60.43
N TYR A 521 -13.40 65.34 61.10
CA TYR A 521 -13.26 64.84 62.47
C TYR A 521 -14.31 63.78 62.80
N PRO A 522 -13.99 62.79 63.64
CA PRO A 522 -14.98 61.86 64.18
C PRO A 522 -15.65 62.43 65.43
N LEU A 523 -16.95 62.18 65.59
CA LEU A 523 -17.67 62.35 66.85
C LEU A 523 -18.52 61.11 67.12
N THR A 524 -18.64 60.74 68.40
CA THR A 524 -19.58 59.69 68.82
C THR A 524 -20.88 60.35 69.25
N ILE A 525 -21.96 60.09 68.51
CA ILE A 525 -23.31 60.61 68.80
C ILE A 525 -24.22 59.40 69.00
N LYS A 526 -24.87 59.29 70.17
CA LYS A 526 -25.78 58.17 70.52
C LYS A 526 -25.16 56.78 70.26
N GLU A 527 -23.95 56.55 70.76
CA GLU A 527 -23.18 55.29 70.62
C GLU A 527 -22.78 54.90 69.19
N ARG A 528 -22.94 55.80 68.20
CA ARG A 528 -22.44 55.62 66.83
C ARG A 528 -21.30 56.59 66.54
N GLU A 529 -20.20 56.08 66.02
CA GLU A 529 -19.11 56.91 65.50
C GLU A 529 -19.49 57.46 64.12
N ILE A 530 -19.53 58.79 64.01
CA ILE A 530 -19.90 59.52 62.79
C ILE A 530 -18.71 60.38 62.39
N TYR A 531 -18.30 60.30 61.11
CA TYR A 531 -17.26 61.15 60.56
C TYR A 531 -17.89 62.38 59.92
N PHE A 532 -17.49 63.57 60.37
CA PHE A 532 -17.93 64.83 59.81
C PHE A 532 -16.86 65.43 58.90
N ALA A 533 -17.28 65.95 57.75
CA ALA A 533 -16.53 66.95 57.00
C ALA A 533 -17.22 68.29 57.23
N ALA A 534 -16.51 69.24 57.82
CA ALA A 534 -17.06 70.55 58.11
C ALA A 534 -16.28 71.67 57.44
N THR A 535 -16.99 72.71 57.02
CA THR A 535 -16.42 73.98 56.58
C THR A 535 -16.82 75.09 57.54
N VAL A 536 -15.85 75.95 57.85
CA VAL A 536 -15.98 77.08 58.76
C VAL A 536 -15.68 78.34 57.97
N SER A 537 -16.66 79.22 57.81
CA SER A 537 -16.54 80.45 57.01
C SER A 537 -16.91 81.68 57.84
N PRO A 538 -16.24 82.83 57.63
CA PRO A 538 -16.60 84.06 58.33
C PRO A 538 -17.99 84.54 57.88
N LEU A 539 -18.88 84.78 58.84
CA LEU A 539 -20.21 85.37 58.60
C LEU A 539 -20.22 86.87 58.90
N SER A 540 -19.42 87.30 59.89
CA SER A 540 -19.18 88.70 60.24
C SER A 540 -17.75 88.90 60.74
N GLU A 541 -17.43 90.06 61.32
CA GLU A 541 -16.10 90.28 61.91
C GLU A 541 -15.78 89.34 63.09
N ASP A 542 -16.80 88.90 63.84
CA ASP A 542 -16.65 88.16 65.10
C ASP A 542 -17.48 86.86 65.17
N SER A 543 -18.01 86.39 64.04
CA SER A 543 -18.77 85.14 63.98
C SER A 543 -18.50 84.35 62.70
N VAL A 544 -18.62 83.03 62.81
CA VAL A 544 -18.46 82.08 61.70
C VAL A 544 -19.70 81.22 61.54
N ILE A 545 -19.98 80.83 60.31
CA ILE A 545 -20.91 79.76 59.98
C ILE A 545 -20.12 78.47 59.86
N TRP A 546 -20.64 77.42 60.47
CA TRP A 546 -20.06 76.08 60.49
C TRP A 546 -21.07 75.13 59.85
N VAL A 547 -20.69 74.58 58.71
CA VAL A 547 -21.50 73.66 57.91
C VAL A 547 -20.84 72.29 57.98
N ALA A 548 -21.48 71.33 58.65
CA ALA A 548 -20.94 69.99 58.85
C ALA A 548 -21.83 68.94 58.15
N ARG A 549 -21.19 68.05 57.38
CA ARG A 549 -21.84 66.94 56.67
C ARG A 549 -21.32 65.61 57.19
N ASP A 550 -22.20 64.62 57.32
CA ASP A 550 -21.82 63.23 57.59
C ASP A 550 -21.17 62.61 56.34
N ILE A 551 -19.92 62.17 56.47
CA ILE A 551 -19.11 61.49 55.44
C ILE A 551 -18.80 60.03 55.81
N THR A 552 -19.52 59.44 56.77
CA THR A 552 -19.27 58.08 57.28
C THR A 552 -19.31 57.03 56.17
N GLU A 553 -20.25 57.14 55.22
CA GLU A 553 -20.38 56.23 54.07
C GLU A 553 -19.21 56.39 53.07
N GLN A 554 -18.70 57.62 52.92
CA GLN A 554 -17.54 57.91 52.06
C GLN A 554 -16.25 57.31 52.62
N LYS A 555 -15.99 57.41 53.93
CA LYS A 555 -14.82 56.78 54.57
C LYS A 555 -14.87 55.24 54.57
N ARG A 556 -16.07 54.65 54.68
CA ARG A 556 -16.26 53.20 54.52
C ARG A 556 -15.96 52.75 53.09
N SER A 557 -16.40 53.51 52.09
CA SER A 557 -16.13 53.24 50.67
C SER A 557 -14.65 53.35 50.32
N GLU A 558 -13.93 54.32 50.90
CA GLU A 558 -12.48 54.49 50.71
C GLU A 558 -11.67 53.31 51.30
N SER A 559 -12.05 52.85 52.49
CA SER A 559 -11.44 51.69 53.15
C SER A 559 -11.68 50.39 52.36
N ALA A 560 -12.90 50.19 51.84
CA ALA A 560 -13.23 49.07 50.96
C ALA A 560 -12.42 49.10 49.64
N ARG A 561 -12.21 50.28 49.05
CA ARG A 561 -11.40 50.44 47.83
C ARG A 561 -9.93 50.05 48.06
N ARG A 562 -9.35 50.38 49.22
CA ARG A 562 -7.97 50.06 49.57
C ARG A 562 -7.74 48.56 49.75
N VAL A 563 -8.71 47.84 50.34
CA VAL A 563 -8.67 46.37 50.45
C VAL A 563 -8.78 45.72 49.07
N ARG A 564 -9.71 46.16 48.21
CA ARG A 564 -9.87 45.66 46.83
C ARG A 564 -8.60 45.85 45.99
N GLN A 565 -7.94 47.00 46.12
CA GLN A 565 -6.69 47.29 45.40
C GLN A 565 -5.55 46.37 45.84
N LYS A 566 -5.48 46.00 47.12
CA LYS A 566 -4.46 45.07 47.64
C LYS A 566 -4.69 43.64 47.11
N GLN A 567 -5.94 43.20 46.98
CA GLN A 567 -6.30 41.89 46.43
C GLN A 567 -5.90 41.76 44.95
N LEU A 568 -6.21 42.77 44.14
CA LEU A 568 -5.84 42.85 42.72
C LEU A 568 -4.31 42.82 42.51
N LEU A 569 -3.55 43.49 43.39
CA LEU A 569 -2.09 43.49 43.31
C LEU A 569 -1.52 42.08 43.53
N LYS A 570 -2.05 41.33 44.52
CA LYS A 570 -1.63 39.95 44.82
C LYS A 570 -1.88 39.02 43.61
N GLN A 571 -3.04 39.14 42.96
CA GLN A 571 -3.38 38.37 41.77
C GLN A 571 -2.45 38.68 40.58
N ASN A 572 -2.23 39.97 40.28
CA ASN A 572 -1.36 40.37 39.15
C ASN A 572 0.10 39.97 39.34
N THR A 573 0.65 40.08 40.56
CA THR A 573 2.03 39.65 40.83
C THR A 573 2.22 38.16 40.58
N MET A 574 1.25 37.33 40.98
CA MET A 574 1.34 35.88 40.79
C MET A 574 1.29 35.49 39.30
N LEU A 575 0.40 36.11 38.51
CA LEU A 575 0.37 35.89 37.05
C LEU A 575 1.71 36.22 36.38
N VAL A 576 2.39 37.28 36.82
CA VAL A 576 3.72 37.64 36.31
C VAL A 576 4.80 36.62 36.72
N GLU A 577 4.71 36.06 37.93
CA GLU A 577 5.63 35.00 38.38
C GLU A 577 5.43 33.70 37.60
N LEU A 578 4.18 33.26 37.40
CA LEU A 578 3.86 32.12 36.54
C LEU A 578 4.33 32.36 35.11
N ALA A 579 4.00 33.50 34.51
CA ALA A 579 4.43 33.84 33.15
C ALA A 579 5.97 33.91 32.99
N ARG A 580 6.73 34.07 34.07
CA ARG A 580 8.21 34.01 34.05
C ARG A 580 8.77 32.62 34.33
N ASN A 581 7.94 31.67 34.75
CA ASN A 581 8.38 30.32 35.03
C ASN A 581 8.81 29.63 33.74
N LYS A 582 10.07 29.17 33.70
CA LYS A 582 10.65 28.50 32.53
C LYS A 582 9.90 27.22 32.14
N ALA A 583 9.16 26.60 33.06
CA ALA A 583 8.37 25.41 32.77
C ALA A 583 7.30 25.64 31.69
N LEU A 584 6.71 26.84 31.62
CA LEU A 584 5.69 27.18 30.61
C LEU A 584 6.23 27.21 29.17
N TYR A 585 7.53 27.38 28.97
CA TYR A 585 8.15 27.55 27.64
C TYR A 585 9.07 26.40 27.22
N ARG A 586 9.21 25.34 28.04
CA ARG A 586 10.11 24.20 27.79
C ARG A 586 9.41 22.94 27.27
N GLY A 587 8.15 23.06 26.85
CA GLY A 587 7.36 21.96 26.30
C GLY A 587 6.90 20.89 27.29
N ASP A 588 7.29 20.98 28.58
CA ASP A 588 6.84 20.08 29.65
C ASP A 588 5.51 20.56 30.24
N LEU A 589 4.43 20.19 29.55
CA LEU A 589 3.06 20.57 29.90
C LEU A 589 2.68 20.14 31.33
N GLN A 590 3.10 18.95 31.77
CA GLN A 590 2.67 18.41 33.06
C GLN A 590 3.29 19.20 34.23
N VAL A 591 4.56 19.60 34.12
CA VAL A 591 5.20 20.46 35.13
C VAL A 591 4.56 21.84 35.16
N ALA A 592 4.24 22.42 34.00
CA ALA A 592 3.57 23.72 33.91
C ALA A 592 2.19 23.69 34.57
N LEU A 593 1.37 22.67 34.29
CA LEU A 593 0.03 22.53 34.88
C LEU A 593 0.07 22.45 36.41
N ARG A 594 1.02 21.67 36.98
CA ARG A 594 1.16 21.54 38.44
C ARG A 594 1.51 22.86 39.13
N GLU A 595 2.38 23.66 38.54
CA GLU A 595 2.72 24.97 39.10
C GLU A 595 1.53 25.94 39.01
N ILE A 596 0.79 25.93 37.91
CA ILE A 596 -0.38 26.78 37.70
C ILE A 596 -1.51 26.44 38.69
N THR A 597 -1.92 25.17 38.79
CA THR A 597 -3.02 24.72 39.69
C THR A 597 -2.69 25.02 41.14
N LYS A 598 -1.46 24.72 41.58
CA LYS A 598 -0.98 25.00 42.94
C LYS A 598 -0.97 26.49 43.26
N ALA A 599 -0.42 27.31 42.39
CA ALA A 599 -0.32 28.75 42.63
C ALA A 599 -1.69 29.44 42.59
N ALA A 600 -2.58 28.99 41.69
CA ALA A 600 -3.96 29.45 41.61
C ALA A 600 -4.74 29.17 42.91
N SER A 601 -4.64 27.95 43.44
CA SER A 601 -5.30 27.55 44.69
C SER A 601 -4.88 28.43 45.87
N HIS A 602 -3.58 28.69 46.04
CA HIS A 602 -3.07 29.54 47.12
C HIS A 602 -3.46 31.02 46.97
N THR A 603 -3.59 31.51 45.73
CA THR A 603 -3.87 32.92 45.46
C THR A 603 -5.35 33.25 45.67
N LEU A 604 -6.24 32.39 45.17
CA LEU A 604 -7.70 32.51 45.34
C LEU A 604 -8.18 32.04 46.71
N GLU A 605 -7.32 31.34 47.45
CA GLU A 605 -7.58 30.77 48.76
C GLU A 605 -8.72 29.73 48.74
N VAL A 606 -8.73 28.92 47.69
CA VAL A 606 -9.74 27.89 47.35
C VAL A 606 -9.17 26.49 47.58
N GLU A 607 -10.06 25.52 47.77
CA GLU A 607 -9.66 24.19 48.21
C GLU A 607 -9.08 23.34 47.09
N ALA A 608 -9.64 23.38 45.88
CA ALA A 608 -9.12 22.61 44.76
C ALA A 608 -9.05 23.41 43.46
N VAL A 609 -8.01 23.17 42.66
CA VAL A 609 -7.89 23.71 41.30
C VAL A 609 -7.43 22.60 40.36
N GLY A 610 -8.17 22.38 39.28
CA GLY A 610 -7.87 21.37 38.28
C GLY A 610 -7.72 21.94 36.88
N ALA A 611 -6.86 21.30 36.08
CA ALA A 611 -6.72 21.53 34.66
C ALA A 611 -7.14 20.26 33.89
N TRP A 612 -8.11 20.43 33.00
CA TRP A 612 -8.73 19.35 32.25
C TRP A 612 -8.64 19.64 30.76
N LEU A 613 -8.25 18.67 29.93
CA LEU A 613 -8.18 18.82 28.47
C LEU A 613 -9.09 17.82 27.76
N TYR A 614 -9.57 18.18 26.57
CA TYR A 614 -10.31 17.25 25.72
C TYR A 614 -9.42 16.13 25.20
N ASP A 615 -10.00 14.95 25.00
CA ASP A 615 -9.40 13.90 24.18
C ASP A 615 -9.40 14.29 22.68
N GLU A 616 -8.67 13.56 21.83
CA GLU A 616 -8.59 13.83 20.38
C GLU A 616 -9.96 13.87 19.69
N GLY A 617 -10.93 13.10 20.20
CA GLY A 617 -12.30 13.07 19.69
C GLY A 617 -13.23 14.13 20.28
N ARG A 618 -12.78 14.95 21.25
CA ARG A 618 -13.59 15.92 22.02
C ARG A 618 -14.84 15.30 22.66
N SER A 619 -14.76 14.01 22.96
CA SER A 619 -15.83 13.21 23.54
C SER A 619 -15.81 13.26 25.07
N LYS A 620 -14.67 13.59 25.68
CA LYS A 620 -14.49 13.69 27.13
C LYS A 620 -13.42 14.70 27.51
N LEU A 621 -13.55 15.27 28.70
CA LEU A 621 -12.51 16.02 29.40
C LEU A 621 -11.73 15.06 30.32
N GLN A 622 -10.42 15.07 30.22
CA GLN A 622 -9.50 14.31 31.08
C GLN A 622 -8.75 15.26 32.00
N CYS A 623 -8.76 14.96 33.30
CA CYS A 623 -8.00 15.69 34.30
C CYS A 623 -6.52 15.37 34.15
N LEU A 624 -5.73 16.37 33.76
CA LEU A 624 -4.28 16.23 33.69
C LEU A 624 -3.60 16.59 35.02
N ASP A 625 -4.19 17.51 35.78
CA ASP A 625 -3.76 17.82 37.13
C ASP A 625 -4.92 18.40 37.95
N LEU A 626 -5.01 18.03 39.22
CA LEU A 626 -5.95 18.55 40.21
C LEU A 626 -5.26 18.65 41.55
N PHE A 627 -5.06 19.88 42.02
CA PHE A 627 -4.36 20.20 43.26
C PHE A 627 -5.34 20.46 44.40
N TYR A 628 -5.14 19.82 45.55
CA TYR A 628 -5.89 20.05 46.79
C TYR A 628 -5.06 20.82 47.82
N ARG A 629 -5.55 22.00 48.24
CA ARG A 629 -4.85 22.91 49.15
C ARG A 629 -4.65 22.33 50.54
N SER A 630 -5.70 21.77 51.14
CA SER A 630 -5.63 21.25 52.52
C SER A 630 -4.69 20.05 52.66
N ARG A 631 -4.53 19.27 51.58
CA ARG A 631 -3.66 18.08 51.52
C ARG A 631 -2.27 18.37 50.97
N GLY A 632 -2.12 19.41 50.15
CA GLY A 632 -0.88 19.70 49.43
C GLY A 632 -0.57 18.68 48.34
N GLU A 633 -1.57 17.98 47.82
CA GLU A 633 -1.42 16.84 46.90
C GLU A 633 -1.96 17.16 45.51
N HIS A 634 -1.35 16.54 44.50
CA HIS A 634 -1.81 16.55 43.10
C HIS A 634 -2.43 15.19 42.76
N SER A 635 -3.48 15.21 41.95
CA SER A 635 -4.15 14.03 41.40
C SER A 635 -4.42 14.21 39.90
N ALA A 636 -4.59 13.12 39.16
CA ALA A 636 -4.85 13.15 37.71
C ALA A 636 -5.63 11.90 37.29
N GLY A 637 -6.15 11.90 36.05
CA GLY A 637 -6.77 10.73 35.42
C GLY A 637 -8.28 10.58 35.62
N ALA A 638 -8.93 11.52 36.30
CA ALA A 638 -10.39 11.60 36.31
C ALA A 638 -10.90 12.01 34.91
N GLU A 639 -12.09 11.54 34.53
CA GLU A 639 -12.68 11.83 33.22
C GLU A 639 -14.14 12.27 33.35
N LEU A 640 -14.54 13.23 32.52
CA LEU A 640 -15.92 13.69 32.38
C LEU A 640 -16.33 13.50 30.91
N ALA A 641 -17.29 12.63 30.64
CA ALA A 641 -17.78 12.42 29.28
C ALA A 641 -18.76 13.53 28.87
N ALA A 642 -18.57 14.10 27.69
CA ALA A 642 -19.41 15.19 27.16
C ALA A 642 -20.88 14.76 27.01
N ALA A 643 -21.11 13.47 26.73
CA ALA A 643 -22.45 12.90 26.60
C ALA A 643 -23.24 12.89 27.92
N ASP A 644 -22.55 12.82 29.05
CA ASP A 644 -23.17 12.75 30.38
C ASP A 644 -23.53 14.14 30.93
N PHE A 645 -22.84 15.20 30.46
CA PHE A 645 -22.97 16.57 30.97
C PHE A 645 -23.16 17.61 29.84
N PRO A 646 -24.15 17.46 28.94
CA PRO A 646 -24.28 18.29 27.74
C PRO A 646 -24.50 19.79 28.03
N ALA A 647 -25.18 20.17 29.12
CA ALA A 647 -25.37 21.58 29.46
C ALA A 647 -24.05 22.23 29.91
N TYR A 648 -23.25 21.49 30.66
CA TYR A 648 -21.93 21.93 31.10
C TYR A 648 -20.97 22.12 29.92
N PHE A 649 -20.86 21.11 29.05
CA PHE A 649 -19.97 21.17 27.88
C PHE A 649 -20.41 22.24 26.88
N LYS A 650 -21.72 22.49 26.73
CA LYS A 650 -22.23 23.61 25.94
C LYS A 650 -21.84 24.96 26.55
N ALA A 651 -21.97 25.11 27.87
CA ALA A 651 -21.57 26.34 28.56
C ALA A 651 -20.05 26.60 28.44
N LEU A 652 -19.21 25.57 28.41
CA LEU A 652 -17.77 25.73 28.20
C LEU A 652 -17.41 26.31 26.82
N GLU A 653 -18.21 26.01 25.79
CA GLU A 653 -17.99 26.58 24.45
C GLU A 653 -18.54 28.01 24.34
N GLU A 654 -19.67 28.32 24.96
CA GLU A 654 -20.37 29.61 24.84
C GLU A 654 -19.85 30.70 25.81
N ASP A 655 -19.58 30.34 27.08
CA ASP A 655 -19.25 31.31 28.13
C ASP A 655 -17.74 31.61 28.16
N ARG A 656 -17.38 32.81 28.63
CA ARG A 656 -15.96 33.15 28.91
C ARG A 656 -15.49 32.52 30.23
N THR A 657 -16.38 32.43 31.21
CA THR A 657 -16.18 31.78 32.51
C THR A 657 -17.54 31.33 33.06
N ILE A 658 -17.60 30.15 33.66
CA ILE A 658 -18.77 29.63 34.35
C ILE A 658 -18.56 29.85 35.85
N ALA A 659 -19.12 30.93 36.38
CA ALA A 659 -19.13 31.20 37.81
C ALA A 659 -20.44 30.69 38.42
N ALA A 660 -20.36 29.59 39.18
CA ALA A 660 -21.49 29.02 39.90
C ALA A 660 -21.26 29.18 41.41
N ASP A 661 -21.93 30.16 42.01
CA ASP A 661 -21.89 30.43 43.45
C ASP A 661 -22.50 29.28 44.26
N ASP A 662 -23.50 28.60 43.68
CA ASP A 662 -24.01 27.30 44.12
C ASP A 662 -23.89 26.30 42.97
N ALA A 663 -22.84 25.48 43.04
CA ALA A 663 -22.49 24.52 42.00
C ALA A 663 -23.55 23.40 41.83
N LEU A 664 -24.35 23.13 42.88
CA LEU A 664 -25.34 22.07 42.88
C LEU A 664 -26.65 22.51 42.21
N SER A 665 -26.96 23.81 42.20
CA SER A 665 -28.22 24.33 41.67
C SER A 665 -28.08 25.14 40.37
N ASP A 666 -26.90 25.65 40.03
CA ASP A 666 -26.68 26.42 38.79
C ASP A 666 -27.04 25.58 37.54
N SER A 667 -27.85 26.15 36.66
CA SER A 667 -28.35 25.48 35.45
C SER A 667 -27.25 24.91 34.53
N ARG A 668 -26.05 25.49 34.56
CA ARG A 668 -24.91 25.08 33.72
C ARG A 668 -24.10 23.95 34.35
N THR A 669 -24.05 23.86 35.67
CA THR A 669 -23.18 22.91 36.40
C THR A 669 -23.95 21.85 37.16
N ARG A 670 -25.27 21.98 37.33
CA ARG A 670 -26.11 21.05 38.11
C ARG A 670 -26.06 19.60 37.63
N GLU A 671 -25.69 19.36 36.37
CA GLU A 671 -25.53 18.00 35.83
C GLU A 671 -24.35 17.26 36.50
N LEU A 672 -23.35 18.01 36.98
CA LEU A 672 -22.20 17.49 37.73
C LEU A 672 -22.51 17.32 39.23
N ALA A 673 -23.67 17.78 39.71
CA ALA A 673 -24.01 17.84 41.13
C ALA A 673 -23.92 16.47 41.81
N GLU A 674 -24.63 15.46 41.30
CA GLU A 674 -24.66 14.12 41.92
C GLU A 674 -23.41 13.29 41.58
N SER A 675 -22.88 13.43 40.36
CA SER A 675 -21.84 12.56 39.82
C SER A 675 -20.44 12.92 40.31
N TYR A 676 -20.16 14.21 40.46
CA TYR A 676 -18.85 14.77 40.77
C TYR A 676 -18.89 15.65 42.03
N PHE A 677 -19.66 16.74 42.06
CA PHE A 677 -19.61 17.73 43.15
C PHE A 677 -20.03 17.19 44.52
N THR A 678 -21.03 16.33 44.59
CA THR A 678 -21.46 15.72 45.87
C THR A 678 -20.38 14.79 46.42
N LYS A 679 -19.59 14.13 45.55
CA LYS A 679 -18.50 13.24 45.96
C LYS A 679 -17.25 14.01 46.36
N SER A 680 -16.94 15.10 45.66
CA SER A 680 -15.82 15.97 46.00
C SER A 680 -16.14 16.93 47.16
N GLY A 681 -17.42 17.18 47.45
CA GLY A 681 -17.88 18.15 48.44
C GLY A 681 -17.89 19.59 47.93
N THR A 682 -17.83 19.79 46.61
CA THR A 682 -17.76 21.10 45.98
C THR A 682 -19.10 21.83 46.10
N THR A 683 -19.08 22.99 46.74
CA THR A 683 -20.26 23.84 46.96
C THR A 683 -20.35 24.99 45.96
N SER A 684 -19.22 25.48 45.46
CA SER A 684 -19.14 26.56 44.48
C SER A 684 -18.00 26.27 43.51
N THR A 685 -18.19 26.57 42.22
CA THR A 685 -17.16 26.35 41.19
C THR A 685 -17.01 27.55 40.27
N LEU A 686 -15.78 27.78 39.81
CA LEU A 686 -15.44 28.76 38.80
C LEU A 686 -14.62 28.08 37.72
N ASP A 687 -15.22 27.92 36.55
CA ASP A 687 -14.61 27.20 35.44
C ASP A 687 -14.25 28.17 34.30
N ALA A 688 -12.99 28.13 33.87
CA ALA A 688 -12.45 28.97 32.81
C ALA A 688 -12.00 28.10 31.63
N PRO A 689 -12.71 28.16 30.47
CA PRO A 689 -12.33 27.40 29.28
C PRO A 689 -10.93 27.77 28.76
N ILE A 690 -10.12 26.76 28.46
CA ILE A 690 -8.81 26.90 27.81
C ILE A 690 -9.05 26.91 26.31
N ARG A 691 -8.66 27.99 25.62
CA ARG A 691 -8.90 28.17 24.17
C ARG A 691 -7.59 28.25 23.40
N LEU A 692 -7.46 27.43 22.36
CA LEU A 692 -6.32 27.43 21.43
C LEU A 692 -6.86 27.59 20.02
N GLY A 693 -6.38 28.58 19.25
CA GLY A 693 -6.87 28.85 17.89
C GLY A 693 -8.37 29.19 17.79
N GLY A 694 -8.97 29.72 18.87
CA GLY A 694 -10.41 30.03 18.92
C GLY A 694 -11.30 28.83 19.28
N GLN A 695 -10.73 27.64 19.47
CA GLN A 695 -11.44 26.43 19.85
C GLN A 695 -11.20 26.10 21.33
N THR A 696 -12.23 25.69 22.07
CA THR A 696 -12.05 25.23 23.46
C THR A 696 -11.35 23.88 23.44
N VAL A 697 -10.17 23.79 24.07
CA VAL A 697 -9.33 22.57 24.16
C VAL A 697 -9.31 21.99 25.57
N GLY A 698 -9.87 22.69 26.54
CA GLY A 698 -9.96 22.24 27.92
C GLY A 698 -10.63 23.25 28.83
N VAL A 699 -10.47 23.07 30.14
CA VAL A 699 -11.00 23.95 31.19
C VAL A 699 -10.10 23.94 32.42
N ILE A 700 -9.93 25.10 33.05
CA ILE A 700 -9.44 25.21 34.44
C ILE A 700 -10.65 25.29 35.35
N CYS A 701 -10.76 24.36 36.30
CA CYS A 701 -11.82 24.32 37.30
C CYS A 701 -11.28 24.80 38.64
N VAL A 702 -11.95 25.76 39.25
CA VAL A 702 -11.62 26.30 40.58
C VAL A 702 -12.76 25.98 41.53
N GLU A 703 -12.49 25.14 42.53
CA GLU A 703 -13.50 24.51 43.36
C GLU A 703 -13.38 24.93 44.84
N GLN A 704 -14.50 25.35 45.41
CA GLN A 704 -14.65 25.60 46.84
C GLN A 704 -15.43 24.46 47.50
N ILE A 705 -14.91 23.94 48.61
CA ILE A 705 -15.51 22.81 49.35
C ILE A 705 -16.13 23.29 50.67
N GLY A 706 -17.34 22.81 50.97
CA GLY A 706 -18.11 23.02 52.21
C GLY A 706 -18.71 24.42 52.39
N THR A 707 -17.85 25.43 52.38
CA THR A 707 -18.11 26.87 52.29
C THR A 707 -18.81 27.40 51.02
N PRO A 708 -20.11 27.76 50.94
CA PRO A 708 -20.58 28.49 49.75
C PRO A 708 -19.78 29.79 49.58
N ARG A 709 -19.34 30.07 48.35
CA ARG A 709 -18.55 31.25 47.99
C ARG A 709 -19.19 31.92 46.77
N ASN A 710 -19.28 33.25 46.83
CA ASN A 710 -19.68 34.05 45.68
C ASN A 710 -18.45 34.49 44.88
N TRP A 711 -18.46 34.29 43.57
CA TRP A 711 -17.33 34.60 42.69
C TRP A 711 -17.37 36.04 42.19
N THR A 712 -16.32 36.79 42.46
CA THR A 712 -16.19 38.17 41.97
C THR A 712 -15.76 38.23 40.51
N VAL A 713 -16.06 39.33 39.83
CA VAL A 713 -15.63 39.56 38.44
C VAL A 713 -14.10 39.55 38.32
N GLU A 714 -13.39 40.04 39.33
CA GLU A 714 -11.93 39.97 39.40
C GLU A 714 -11.40 38.54 39.43
N GLU A 715 -12.02 37.65 40.22
CA GLU A 715 -11.63 36.24 40.28
C GLU A 715 -11.94 35.50 38.99
N GLN A 716 -13.07 35.80 38.35
CA GLN A 716 -13.40 35.29 37.01
C GLN A 716 -12.34 35.70 35.98
N ASN A 717 -11.95 36.97 35.96
CA ASN A 717 -10.89 37.44 35.05
C ASN A 717 -9.54 36.77 35.35
N PHE A 718 -9.21 36.57 36.62
CA PHE A 718 -7.99 35.87 37.01
C PHE A 718 -8.00 34.40 36.56
N ALA A 719 -9.10 33.68 36.73
CA ALA A 719 -9.24 32.30 36.23
C ALA A 719 -9.12 32.22 34.70
N ALA A 720 -9.72 33.17 33.97
CA ALA A 720 -9.54 33.28 32.52
C ALA A 720 -8.07 33.50 32.13
N SER A 721 -7.33 34.35 32.85
CA SER A 721 -5.89 34.53 32.59
C SER A 721 -5.05 33.29 32.90
N LEU A 722 -5.46 32.45 33.86
CA LEU A 722 -4.80 31.16 34.07
C LEU A 722 -5.04 30.20 32.90
N ALA A 723 -6.26 30.20 32.34
CA ALA A 723 -6.58 29.40 31.16
C ALA A 723 -5.74 29.83 29.94
N ASP A 724 -5.53 31.14 29.76
CA ASP A 724 -4.63 31.67 28.72
C ASP A 724 -3.17 31.20 28.92
N LEU A 725 -2.67 31.15 30.16
CA LEU A 725 -1.33 30.62 30.45
C LEU A 725 -1.21 29.12 30.13
N VAL A 726 -2.25 28.33 30.38
CA VAL A 726 -2.27 26.92 29.98
C VAL A 726 -2.30 26.77 28.46
N SER A 727 -3.04 27.62 27.73
CA SER A 727 -2.98 27.64 26.27
C SER A 727 -1.57 27.90 25.75
N LEU A 728 -0.82 28.82 26.36
CA LEU A 728 0.58 29.08 26.00
C LEU A 728 1.50 27.86 26.26
N ALA A 729 1.31 27.15 27.37
CA ALA A 729 2.06 25.93 27.67
C ALA A 729 1.76 24.80 26.66
N LEU A 730 0.51 24.69 26.21
CA LEU A 730 0.09 23.73 25.19
C LEU A 730 0.75 24.03 23.84
N GLU A 731 0.71 25.28 23.39
CA GLU A 731 1.34 25.71 22.13
C GLU A 731 2.86 25.44 22.13
N ALA A 732 3.53 25.70 23.26
CA ALA A 732 4.95 25.39 23.42
C ALA A 732 5.25 23.88 23.34
N SER A 733 4.39 23.03 23.91
CA SER A 733 4.55 21.57 23.87
C SER A 733 4.33 20.99 22.47
N GLU A 734 3.34 21.49 21.74
CA GLU A 734 3.10 21.10 20.33
C GLU A 734 4.27 21.49 19.43
N ARG A 735 4.81 22.70 19.62
CA ARG A 735 5.98 23.19 18.89
C ARG A 735 7.21 22.32 19.11
N ASP A 736 7.53 21.96 20.35
CA ASP A 736 8.67 21.09 20.66
C ASP A 736 8.53 19.70 20.02
N ARG A 737 7.32 19.11 20.05
CA ARG A 737 7.05 17.83 19.38
C ARG A 737 7.26 17.93 17.87
N ALA A 738 6.82 19.01 17.24
CA ALA A 738 7.01 19.25 15.82
C ALA A 738 8.51 19.41 15.47
N GLU A 739 9.29 20.12 16.29
CA GLU A 739 10.73 20.29 16.07
C GLU A 739 11.49 18.95 16.21
N ILE A 740 11.13 18.13 17.20
CA ILE A 740 11.72 16.78 17.37
C ILE A 740 11.36 15.89 16.18
N ALA A 741 10.10 15.89 15.74
CA ALA A 741 9.66 15.12 14.58
C ALA A 741 10.38 15.55 13.30
N LEU A 742 10.59 16.86 13.11
CA LEU A 742 11.37 17.41 12.00
C LEU A 742 12.82 16.93 12.06
N ARG A 743 13.48 16.99 13.22
CA ARG A 743 14.85 16.46 13.39
C ARG A 743 14.95 14.97 13.08
N GLN A 744 13.98 14.17 13.52
CA GLN A 744 13.96 12.73 13.24
C GLN A 744 13.75 12.45 11.74
N ALA A 745 12.87 13.21 11.08
CA ALA A 745 12.68 13.13 9.64
C ALA A 745 13.94 13.53 8.87
N GLU A 746 14.63 14.60 9.30
CA GLU A 746 15.89 15.05 8.71
C GLU A 746 16.99 13.99 8.86
N GLN A 747 17.16 13.41 10.05
CA GLN A 747 18.12 12.32 10.28
C GLN A 747 17.83 11.09 9.42
N LYS A 748 16.55 10.72 9.29
CA LYS A 748 16.13 9.60 8.44
C LYS A 748 16.43 9.88 6.96
N TYR A 749 16.12 11.09 6.48
CA TYR A 749 16.45 11.50 5.11
C TYR A 749 17.96 11.47 4.86
N ARG A 750 18.76 12.06 5.76
CA ARG A 750 20.22 12.08 5.67
C ARG A 750 20.80 10.66 5.63
N SER A 751 20.28 9.76 6.46
CA SER A 751 20.70 8.35 6.46
C SER A 751 20.40 7.62 5.16
N ILE A 752 19.24 7.85 4.53
CA ILE A 752 18.89 7.24 3.24
C ILE A 752 19.78 7.80 2.14
N PHE A 753 19.95 9.13 2.13
CA PHE A 753 20.78 9.83 1.15
C PHE A 753 22.25 9.35 1.20
N GLU A 754 22.86 9.33 2.39
CA GLU A 754 24.28 8.97 2.57
C GLU A 754 24.59 7.48 2.31
N ASN A 755 23.65 6.58 2.63
CA ASN A 755 23.86 5.12 2.55
C ASN A 755 23.24 4.46 1.32
N ALA A 756 22.68 5.23 0.38
CA ALA A 756 22.18 4.68 -0.87
C ALA A 756 23.31 4.03 -1.69
N VAL A 757 22.96 3.01 -2.46
CA VAL A 757 23.89 2.33 -3.39
C VAL A 757 23.97 3.07 -4.72
N GLU A 758 22.84 3.63 -5.17
CA GLU A 758 22.74 4.50 -6.34
C GLU A 758 23.27 5.91 -6.04
N GLY A 759 23.85 6.54 -7.07
CA GLY A 759 24.29 7.92 -7.00
C GLY A 759 23.11 8.87 -7.06
N ILE A 760 22.76 9.51 -5.94
CA ILE A 760 21.66 10.47 -5.86
C ILE A 760 22.23 11.88 -6.05
N PHE A 761 21.58 12.68 -6.90
CA PHE A 761 21.97 14.07 -7.13
C PHE A 761 20.78 15.02 -7.19
N GLN A 762 21.11 16.28 -6.94
CA GLN A 762 20.33 17.44 -7.36
C GLN A 762 21.25 18.37 -8.16
N THR A 763 20.77 18.86 -9.30
CA THR A 763 21.51 19.79 -10.16
C THR A 763 20.66 20.98 -10.59
N THR A 764 21.29 22.12 -10.85
CA THR A 764 20.64 23.21 -11.58
C THR A 764 20.27 22.76 -13.01
N PRO A 765 19.31 23.44 -13.68
CA PRO A 765 19.06 23.22 -15.11
C PRO A 765 20.32 23.35 -15.98
N GLU A 766 21.26 24.20 -15.57
CA GLU A 766 22.55 24.43 -16.20
C GLU A 766 23.54 23.27 -16.01
N GLY A 767 23.26 22.35 -15.08
CA GLY A 767 24.07 21.16 -14.81
C GLY A 767 25.10 21.34 -13.69
N ASP A 768 24.92 22.29 -12.78
CA ASP A 768 25.76 22.42 -11.59
C ASP A 768 25.20 21.56 -10.46
N PHE A 769 26.03 20.80 -9.77
CA PHE A 769 25.59 19.99 -8.63
C PHE A 769 25.23 20.87 -7.43
N LEU A 770 23.97 20.77 -6.99
CA LEU A 770 23.46 21.37 -5.75
C LEU A 770 23.68 20.45 -4.55
N SER A 771 23.50 19.15 -4.76
CA SER A 771 23.70 18.13 -3.75
C SER A 771 24.02 16.80 -4.43
N VAL A 772 24.96 16.05 -3.86
CA VAL A 772 25.30 14.69 -4.31
C VAL A 772 25.55 13.82 -3.11
N ASN A 773 25.18 12.55 -3.22
CA ASN A 773 25.47 11.59 -2.16
C ASN A 773 26.86 10.94 -2.33
N PRO A 774 27.38 10.26 -1.28
CA PRO A 774 28.66 9.55 -1.35
C PRO A 774 28.71 8.46 -2.43
N ALA A 775 27.57 7.86 -2.80
CA ALA A 775 27.54 6.84 -3.84
C ALA A 775 27.86 7.42 -5.23
N LEU A 776 27.33 8.61 -5.56
CA LEU A 776 27.64 9.25 -6.83
C LEU A 776 29.13 9.60 -6.93
N ALA A 777 29.71 10.10 -5.83
CA ALA A 777 31.15 10.33 -5.74
C ALA A 777 31.94 9.05 -6.06
N ARG A 778 31.58 7.91 -5.45
CA ARG A 778 32.22 6.61 -5.72
C ARG A 778 32.03 6.15 -7.17
N ILE A 779 30.83 6.26 -7.74
CA ILE A 779 30.56 5.86 -9.13
C ILE A 779 31.45 6.64 -10.09
N TYR A 780 31.63 7.93 -9.84
CA TYR A 780 32.42 8.83 -10.68
C TYR A 780 33.92 8.82 -10.31
N GLY A 781 34.32 8.03 -9.30
CA GLY A 781 35.73 7.84 -8.91
C GLY A 781 36.31 8.90 -7.96
N TYR A 782 35.48 9.70 -7.29
CA TYR A 782 35.89 10.70 -6.31
C TYR A 782 35.79 10.16 -4.87
N ALA A 783 36.65 10.64 -3.97
CA ALA A 783 36.68 10.17 -2.58
C ALA A 783 35.54 10.76 -1.75
N THR A 784 35.11 11.99 -2.03
CA THR A 784 33.99 12.64 -1.33
C THR A 784 33.05 13.42 -2.25
N PRO A 785 31.79 13.64 -1.85
CA PRO A 785 30.86 14.56 -2.52
C PRO A 785 31.45 15.95 -2.80
N GLU A 786 32.19 16.51 -1.86
CA GLU A 786 32.81 17.83 -1.97
C GLU A 786 33.89 17.85 -3.05
N GLU A 787 34.67 16.77 -3.16
CA GLU A 787 35.68 16.62 -4.20
C GLU A 787 35.04 16.50 -5.59
N LEU A 788 33.95 15.74 -5.72
CA LEU A 788 33.20 15.64 -6.97
C LEU A 788 32.64 17.00 -7.39
N THR A 789 31.95 17.70 -6.48
CA THR A 789 31.31 18.99 -6.79
C THR A 789 32.32 20.11 -7.07
N SER A 790 33.52 20.05 -6.47
CA SER A 790 34.58 21.04 -6.71
C SER A 790 35.32 20.81 -8.03
N ASN A 791 35.47 19.55 -8.45
CA ASN A 791 36.24 19.20 -9.66
C ASN A 791 35.36 19.09 -10.90
N LEU A 792 34.10 18.68 -10.74
CA LEU A 792 33.15 18.46 -11.83
C LEU A 792 32.19 19.66 -11.93
N THR A 793 32.75 20.79 -12.35
CA THR A 793 32.07 22.09 -12.40
C THR A 793 31.27 22.32 -13.66
N ASP A 794 31.51 21.55 -14.73
CA ASP A 794 30.68 21.55 -15.94
C ASP A 794 30.39 20.12 -16.38
N LEU A 795 29.24 19.59 -15.95
CA LEU A 795 28.73 18.28 -16.35
C LEU A 795 28.65 18.11 -17.87
N ARG A 796 28.46 19.18 -18.65
CA ARG A 796 28.30 19.12 -20.11
C ARG A 796 29.59 18.81 -20.84
N GLN A 797 30.73 19.22 -20.27
CA GLN A 797 32.03 19.11 -20.92
C GLN A 797 32.94 18.06 -20.28
N GLN A 798 32.72 17.76 -18.99
CA GLN A 798 33.68 16.99 -18.20
C GLN A 798 33.21 15.57 -17.90
N ALA A 799 31.89 15.34 -17.75
CA ALA A 799 31.37 14.01 -17.42
C ALA A 799 31.09 13.17 -18.66
N TYR A 800 30.31 13.66 -19.64
CA TYR A 800 29.88 12.85 -20.78
C TYR A 800 31.01 12.64 -21.78
N VAL A 801 31.24 11.39 -22.17
CA VAL A 801 32.17 11.05 -23.26
C VAL A 801 31.69 11.62 -24.58
N GLU A 802 30.37 11.58 -24.80
CA GLU A 802 29.69 12.14 -25.96
C GLU A 802 28.87 13.39 -25.57
N PRO A 803 29.36 14.61 -25.88
CA PRO A 803 28.67 15.85 -25.48
C PRO A 803 27.23 15.98 -26.02
N GLN A 804 26.90 15.30 -27.12
CA GLN A 804 25.57 15.30 -27.72
C GLN A 804 24.53 14.60 -26.83
N ARG A 805 24.93 13.55 -26.09
CA ARG A 805 24.02 12.84 -25.17
C ARG A 805 23.52 13.76 -24.07
N ARG A 806 24.35 14.68 -23.58
CA ARG A 806 23.90 15.66 -22.60
C ARG A 806 22.88 16.64 -23.18
N GLN A 807 23.06 17.09 -24.42
CA GLN A 807 22.10 17.99 -25.07
C GLN A 807 20.73 17.30 -25.24
N GLU A 808 20.75 16.02 -25.56
CA GLU A 808 19.53 15.19 -25.65
C GLU A 808 18.84 15.04 -24.30
N PHE A 809 19.59 14.74 -23.23
CA PHE A 809 19.07 14.69 -21.87
C PHE A 809 18.37 16.01 -21.49
N THR A 810 19.04 17.16 -21.70
CA THR A 810 18.48 18.48 -21.38
C THR A 810 17.23 18.80 -22.19
N ARG A 811 17.18 18.42 -23.47
CA ARG A 811 15.98 18.59 -24.32
C ARG A 811 14.80 17.80 -23.77
N ILE A 812 14.99 16.51 -23.44
CA ILE A 812 13.93 15.65 -22.90
C ILE A 812 13.43 16.20 -21.56
N MET A 813 14.32 16.63 -20.69
CA MET A 813 13.95 17.26 -19.41
C MET A 813 13.13 18.54 -19.58
N ASN A 814 13.40 19.33 -20.62
CA ASN A 814 12.63 20.55 -20.92
C ASN A 814 11.25 20.23 -21.52
N GLU A 815 11.15 19.20 -22.35
CA GLU A 815 9.90 18.81 -23.04
C GLU A 815 8.96 17.99 -22.17
N ALA A 816 9.49 16.97 -21.48
CA ALA A 816 8.70 15.99 -20.71
C ALA A 816 8.74 16.25 -19.19
N GLY A 817 9.76 16.95 -18.68
CA GLY A 817 9.93 17.19 -17.25
C GLY A 817 10.44 15.99 -16.43
N GLU A 818 10.60 14.83 -17.06
CA GLU A 818 11.15 13.61 -16.46
C GLU A 818 11.85 12.75 -17.51
N ILE A 819 12.80 11.95 -17.06
CA ILE A 819 13.54 10.98 -17.86
C ILE A 819 13.88 9.77 -16.98
N SER A 820 13.76 8.57 -17.54
CA SER A 820 14.05 7.32 -16.83
C SER A 820 14.96 6.44 -17.68
N GLY A 821 16.00 5.91 -17.05
CA GLY A 821 16.90 4.93 -17.67
C GLY A 821 17.73 5.46 -18.83
N PHE A 822 18.08 6.75 -18.85
CA PHE A 822 18.89 7.35 -19.92
C PHE A 822 20.33 6.85 -19.85
N GLU A 823 20.75 6.04 -20.81
CA GLU A 823 22.06 5.37 -20.77
C GLU A 823 23.16 6.18 -21.45
N SER A 824 24.22 6.58 -20.77
CA SER A 824 25.31 7.36 -21.37
C SER A 824 26.69 6.85 -20.94
N GLN A 825 27.71 7.13 -21.76
CA GLN A 825 29.09 6.92 -21.36
C GLN A 825 29.62 8.17 -20.66
N VAL A 826 30.23 7.99 -19.49
CA VAL A 826 30.83 9.07 -18.71
C VAL A 826 32.25 8.75 -18.28
N TYR A 827 33.06 9.78 -18.10
CA TYR A 827 34.40 9.71 -17.54
C TYR A 827 34.35 9.65 -16.01
N ARG A 828 35.18 8.77 -15.44
CA ARG A 828 35.56 8.81 -14.02
C ARG A 828 36.74 9.76 -13.79
N ALA A 829 36.98 10.11 -12.53
CA ALA A 829 38.10 10.96 -12.09
C ALA A 829 39.48 10.44 -12.52
N ASP A 830 39.64 9.13 -12.69
CA ASP A 830 40.88 8.48 -13.16
C ASP A 830 41.00 8.44 -14.71
N GLY A 831 40.00 8.96 -15.42
CA GLY A 831 39.92 8.96 -16.88
C GLY A 831 39.36 7.68 -17.50
N SER A 832 38.97 6.68 -16.69
CA SER A 832 38.28 5.50 -17.20
C SER A 832 36.85 5.82 -17.65
N ILE A 833 36.36 5.08 -18.65
CA ILE A 833 35.00 5.25 -19.18
C ILE A 833 34.10 4.20 -18.56
N ILE A 834 32.93 4.64 -18.08
CA ILE A 834 31.86 3.77 -17.60
C ILE A 834 30.56 4.05 -18.34
N TRP A 835 29.68 3.05 -18.37
CA TRP A 835 28.30 3.25 -18.75
C TRP A 835 27.46 3.53 -17.51
N VAL A 836 26.64 4.57 -17.59
CA VAL A 836 25.70 4.92 -16.54
C VAL A 836 24.27 4.95 -17.07
N SER A 837 23.31 4.65 -16.20
CA SER A 837 21.88 4.86 -16.45
C SER A 837 21.36 5.95 -15.53
N GLU A 838 20.81 7.01 -16.12
CA GLU A 838 20.39 8.21 -15.41
C GLU A 838 18.87 8.33 -15.43
N SER A 839 18.28 8.55 -14.26
CA SER A 839 16.85 8.85 -14.12
C SER A 839 16.68 10.15 -13.35
N ALA A 840 15.94 11.11 -13.90
CA ALA A 840 15.80 12.43 -13.29
C ALA A 840 14.42 13.04 -13.55
N ARG A 841 14.00 13.95 -12.68
CA ARG A 841 12.77 14.75 -12.84
C ARG A 841 12.99 16.21 -12.48
N ALA A 842 12.18 17.08 -13.07
CA ALA A 842 12.20 18.51 -12.82
C ALA A 842 11.32 18.87 -11.63
N VAL A 843 11.93 19.48 -10.62
CA VAL A 843 11.22 20.09 -9.49
C VAL A 843 10.92 21.54 -9.85
N ARG A 844 9.64 21.91 -9.80
CA ARG A 844 9.15 23.23 -10.21
C ARG A 844 8.62 24.03 -9.03
N ASP A 845 8.70 25.35 -9.12
CA ASP A 845 8.07 26.25 -8.16
C ASP A 845 6.57 26.44 -8.41
N ALA A 846 5.91 27.26 -7.57
CA ALA A 846 4.48 27.53 -7.66
C ALA A 846 4.08 28.30 -8.95
N SER A 847 5.03 28.94 -9.64
CA SER A 847 4.84 29.57 -10.95
C SER A 847 5.05 28.62 -12.14
N GLY A 848 5.52 27.39 -11.89
CA GLY A 848 5.81 26.38 -12.91
C GLY A 848 7.22 26.46 -13.49
N GLU A 849 8.06 27.36 -13.00
CA GLU A 849 9.48 27.47 -13.37
C GLU A 849 10.29 26.34 -12.72
N VAL A 850 11.30 25.84 -13.42
CA VAL A 850 12.14 24.74 -12.90
C VAL A 850 13.13 25.28 -11.87
N LEU A 851 13.08 24.75 -10.65
CA LEU A 851 14.04 25.07 -9.57
C LEU A 851 15.33 24.27 -9.71
N TYR A 852 15.21 22.96 -9.91
CA TYR A 852 16.34 22.04 -10.07
C TYR A 852 15.86 20.70 -10.66
N TYR A 853 16.82 19.90 -11.11
CA TYR A 853 16.62 18.48 -11.42
C TYR A 853 17.07 17.64 -10.24
N GLU A 854 16.32 16.61 -9.92
CA GLU A 854 16.73 15.58 -8.95
C GLU A 854 16.64 14.21 -9.61
N GLY A 855 17.58 13.33 -9.27
CA GLY A 855 17.67 12.05 -9.95
C GLY A 855 18.65 11.08 -9.31
N SER A 856 18.74 9.91 -9.93
CA SER A 856 19.72 8.88 -9.60
C SER A 856 20.53 8.44 -10.81
N VAL A 857 21.73 7.96 -10.53
CA VAL A 857 22.67 7.39 -11.49
C VAL A 857 23.07 5.99 -11.02
N GLU A 858 22.95 5.03 -11.92
CA GLU A 858 23.39 3.65 -11.74
C GLU A 858 24.57 3.35 -12.68
N ASP A 859 25.61 2.64 -12.21
CA ASP A 859 26.68 2.12 -13.07
C ASP A 859 26.22 0.80 -13.74
N ILE A 860 26.07 0.83 -15.06
CA ILE A 860 25.59 -0.29 -15.87
C ILE A 860 26.71 -0.89 -16.75
N SER A 861 27.97 -0.58 -16.46
CA SER A 861 29.12 -1.03 -17.26
C SER A 861 29.18 -2.55 -17.39
N THR A 862 28.88 -3.27 -16.31
CA THR A 862 28.83 -4.74 -16.31
C THR A 862 27.72 -5.25 -17.23
N ARG A 863 26.51 -4.67 -17.15
CA ARG A 863 25.38 -5.01 -18.04
C ARG A 863 25.75 -4.81 -19.51
N LYS A 864 26.35 -3.67 -19.85
CA LYS A 864 26.74 -3.35 -21.23
C LYS A 864 27.85 -4.25 -21.78
N ALA A 865 28.80 -4.65 -20.93
CA ALA A 865 29.82 -5.62 -21.31
C ALA A 865 29.21 -7.00 -21.66
N PHE A 866 28.20 -7.44 -20.89
CA PHE A 866 27.46 -8.66 -21.18
C PHE A 866 26.64 -8.57 -22.47
N GLU A 867 25.92 -7.47 -22.68
CA GLU A 867 25.14 -7.25 -23.91
C GLU A 867 26.04 -7.29 -25.16
N SER A 868 27.20 -6.62 -25.11
CA SER A 868 28.15 -6.62 -26.23
C SER A 868 28.77 -8.00 -26.49
N ALA A 869 29.12 -8.73 -25.42
CA ALA A 869 29.63 -10.10 -25.56
C ALA A 869 28.60 -11.05 -26.18
N LEU A 870 27.32 -10.89 -25.82
CA LEU A 870 26.23 -11.68 -26.38
C LEU A 870 26.00 -11.37 -27.86
N GLN A 871 26.01 -10.09 -28.23
CA GLN A 871 25.86 -9.65 -29.62
C GLN A 871 26.97 -10.23 -30.52
N LEU A 872 28.23 -10.17 -30.07
CA LEU A 872 29.36 -10.73 -30.81
C LEU A 872 29.26 -12.26 -30.97
N ALA A 873 28.75 -12.96 -29.95
CA ALA A 873 28.53 -14.41 -30.02
C ALA A 873 27.41 -14.76 -31.02
N LEU A 874 26.34 -13.96 -31.07
CA LEU A 874 25.24 -14.15 -32.02
C LEU A 874 25.72 -13.92 -33.47
N GLU A 875 26.44 -12.83 -33.72
CA GLU A 875 27.00 -12.53 -35.04
C GLU A 875 27.98 -13.61 -35.52
N ALA A 876 28.81 -14.15 -34.63
CA ALA A 876 29.69 -15.27 -34.95
C ALA A 876 28.93 -16.56 -35.30
N ALA A 877 27.83 -16.85 -34.58
CA ALA A 877 26.99 -18.00 -34.85
C ALA A 877 26.23 -17.87 -36.19
N GLU A 878 25.71 -16.68 -36.50
CA GLU A 878 25.03 -16.40 -37.77
C GLU A 878 25.98 -16.45 -38.96
N ALA A 879 27.20 -15.91 -38.81
CA ALA A 879 28.25 -16.00 -39.83
C ALA A 879 28.65 -17.47 -40.11
N ALA A 880 28.81 -18.28 -39.06
CA ALA A 880 29.12 -19.70 -39.19
C ALA A 880 28.00 -20.48 -39.90
N SER A 881 26.73 -20.22 -39.55
CA SER A 881 25.56 -20.84 -40.19
C SER A 881 25.45 -20.49 -41.68
N THR A 882 25.70 -19.22 -42.02
CA THR A 882 25.69 -18.74 -43.40
C THR A 882 26.83 -19.35 -44.22
N ALA A 883 28.04 -19.43 -43.65
CA ALA A 883 29.20 -20.05 -44.30
C ALA A 883 28.97 -21.55 -44.56
N LYS A 884 28.41 -22.29 -43.60
CA LYS A 884 28.04 -23.71 -43.75
C LYS A 884 27.07 -23.91 -44.92
N SER A 885 26.04 -23.07 -45.01
CA SER A 885 25.02 -23.15 -46.07
C SER A 885 25.61 -22.86 -47.45
N ALA A 886 26.47 -21.84 -47.57
CA ALA A 886 27.13 -21.49 -48.83
C ALA A 886 28.11 -22.58 -49.29
N PHE A 887 28.84 -23.19 -48.37
CA PHE A 887 29.74 -24.31 -48.65
C PHE A 887 28.99 -25.52 -49.24
N LEU A 888 27.87 -25.92 -48.61
CA LEU A 888 27.08 -27.07 -49.08
C LEU A 888 26.46 -26.82 -50.47
N ALA A 889 25.98 -25.60 -50.73
CA ALA A 889 25.44 -25.22 -52.04
C ALA A 889 26.51 -25.32 -53.15
N ASN A 890 27.71 -24.80 -52.90
CA ASN A 890 28.81 -24.84 -53.86
C ASN A 890 29.29 -26.27 -54.11
N MET A 891 29.51 -27.06 -53.05
CA MET A 891 29.94 -28.46 -53.18
C MET A 891 28.95 -29.30 -53.98
N SER A 892 27.64 -29.08 -53.83
CA SER A 892 26.66 -29.78 -54.64
C SER A 892 26.77 -29.47 -56.14
N HIS A 893 26.98 -28.21 -56.51
CA HIS A 893 27.15 -27.82 -57.90
C HIS A 893 28.41 -28.46 -58.53
N GLU A 894 29.51 -28.47 -57.76
CA GLU A 894 30.79 -29.08 -58.16
C GLU A 894 30.71 -30.61 -58.28
N LEU A 895 29.85 -31.28 -57.50
CA LEU A 895 29.64 -32.72 -57.59
C LEU A 895 28.62 -33.11 -58.67
N ARG A 896 27.60 -32.29 -58.93
CA ARG A 896 26.57 -32.54 -59.95
C ARG A 896 27.16 -32.57 -61.36
N THR A 897 28.08 -31.66 -61.64
CA THR A 897 28.67 -31.48 -62.97
C THR A 897 29.41 -32.72 -63.48
N PRO A 898 30.41 -33.29 -62.76
CA PRO A 898 31.09 -34.51 -63.21
C PRO A 898 30.16 -35.72 -63.23
N LEU A 899 29.17 -35.77 -62.36
CA LEU A 899 28.26 -36.90 -62.25
C LEU A 899 27.25 -36.95 -63.42
N ASN A 900 26.73 -35.80 -63.85
CA ASN A 900 25.92 -35.70 -65.06
C ASN A 900 26.69 -36.14 -66.31
N ALA A 901 28.00 -35.83 -66.37
CA ALA A 901 28.85 -36.31 -67.46
C ALA A 901 29.02 -37.83 -67.42
N ILE A 902 29.27 -38.43 -66.24
CA ILE A 902 29.38 -39.89 -66.08
C ILE A 902 28.07 -40.59 -66.47
N ILE A 903 26.92 -40.05 -66.06
CA ILE A 903 25.59 -40.57 -66.43
C ILE A 903 25.41 -40.50 -67.95
N GLY A 904 25.66 -39.34 -68.57
CA GLY A 904 25.47 -39.14 -70.01
C GLY A 904 26.40 -40.01 -70.86
N TYR A 905 27.68 -40.17 -70.48
CA TYR A 905 28.58 -41.10 -71.16
C TYR A 905 28.16 -42.55 -70.99
N SER A 906 27.60 -42.92 -69.84
CA SER A 906 27.09 -44.27 -69.64
C SER A 906 25.85 -44.53 -70.50
N GLU A 907 24.94 -43.56 -70.66
CA GLU A 907 23.79 -43.68 -71.58
C GLU A 907 24.25 -43.84 -73.04
N MET A 908 25.16 -42.98 -73.50
CA MET A 908 25.69 -43.07 -74.87
C MET A 908 26.39 -44.41 -75.15
N LEU A 909 27.20 -44.91 -74.19
CA LEU A 909 27.87 -46.21 -74.32
C LEU A 909 26.87 -47.37 -74.32
N GLN A 910 25.74 -47.23 -73.61
CA GLN A 910 24.68 -48.22 -73.62
C GLN A 910 24.00 -48.27 -75.00
N GLU A 911 23.58 -47.12 -75.53
CA GLU A 911 22.97 -47.01 -76.86
C GLU A 911 23.91 -47.54 -77.96
N GLU A 912 25.18 -47.16 -77.94
CA GLU A 912 26.18 -47.63 -78.92
C GLU A 912 26.45 -49.14 -78.80
N SER A 913 26.44 -49.69 -77.59
CA SER A 913 26.59 -51.14 -77.36
C SER A 913 25.36 -51.93 -77.82
N GLU A 914 24.16 -51.36 -77.67
CA GLU A 914 22.89 -51.92 -78.19
C GLU A 914 22.89 -51.92 -79.73
N ASP A 915 23.28 -50.81 -80.36
CA ASP A 915 23.36 -50.66 -81.82
C ASP A 915 24.42 -51.58 -82.46
N CYS A 916 25.55 -51.80 -81.77
CA CYS A 916 26.61 -52.71 -82.21
C CYS A 916 26.37 -54.20 -81.86
N GLY A 917 25.25 -54.52 -81.18
CA GLY A 917 24.91 -55.89 -80.78
C GLY A 917 25.78 -56.49 -79.68
N ASN A 918 26.59 -55.67 -79.00
CA ASN A 918 27.49 -56.09 -77.92
C ASN A 918 26.77 -56.09 -76.56
N THR A 919 25.88 -57.06 -76.40
CA THR A 919 24.99 -57.14 -75.24
C THR A 919 25.68 -57.58 -73.94
N GLU A 920 26.94 -58.03 -73.98
CA GLU A 920 27.66 -58.50 -72.78
C GLU A 920 28.08 -57.37 -71.83
N ILE A 921 28.35 -56.17 -72.33
CA ILE A 921 28.85 -55.03 -71.52
C ILE A 921 27.70 -54.14 -70.97
N ILE A 922 26.51 -54.20 -71.58
CA ILE A 922 25.32 -53.43 -71.18
C ILE A 922 24.99 -53.57 -69.68
N PRO A 923 25.07 -54.76 -69.04
CA PRO A 923 24.79 -54.89 -67.60
C PRO A 923 25.76 -54.10 -66.71
N ASP A 924 27.02 -53.95 -67.12
CA ASP A 924 28.02 -53.22 -66.34
C ASP A 924 27.91 -51.70 -66.57
N ILE A 925 27.62 -51.25 -67.80
CA ILE A 925 27.28 -49.84 -68.07
C ILE A 925 26.05 -49.41 -67.26
N ASN A 926 25.01 -50.27 -67.22
CA ASN A 926 23.81 -50.02 -66.42
C ASN A 926 24.11 -49.88 -64.92
N LYS A 927 25.10 -50.61 -64.38
CA LYS A 927 25.52 -50.42 -62.98
C LYS A 927 26.17 -49.06 -62.76
N ILE A 928 27.03 -48.61 -63.67
CA ILE A 928 27.69 -47.29 -63.60
C ILE A 928 26.64 -46.18 -63.67
N TRP A 929 25.73 -46.27 -64.65
CA TRP A 929 24.64 -45.33 -64.82
C TRP A 929 23.73 -45.26 -63.59
N SER A 930 23.33 -46.43 -63.05
CA SER A 930 22.49 -46.53 -61.86
C SER A 930 23.17 -45.94 -60.62
N ALA A 931 24.47 -46.22 -60.43
CA ALA A 931 25.25 -45.65 -59.33
C ALA A 931 25.39 -44.13 -59.45
N GLY A 932 25.61 -43.62 -60.67
CA GLY A 932 25.68 -42.19 -60.98
C GLY A 932 24.36 -41.46 -60.65
N ARG A 933 23.23 -41.97 -61.13
CA ARG A 933 21.91 -41.39 -60.80
C ARG A 933 21.59 -41.46 -59.31
N HIS A 934 21.99 -42.54 -58.63
CA HIS A 934 21.77 -42.68 -57.20
C HIS A 934 22.53 -41.62 -56.38
N LEU A 935 23.80 -41.38 -56.71
CA LEU A 935 24.62 -40.36 -56.04
C LEU A 935 24.11 -38.94 -56.32
N LEU A 936 23.56 -38.70 -57.51
CA LEU A 936 22.96 -37.41 -57.86
C LEU A 936 21.71 -37.13 -57.02
N SER A 937 20.87 -38.15 -56.85
CA SER A 937 19.69 -38.07 -55.98
C SER A 937 20.08 -37.76 -54.54
N LEU A 938 21.10 -38.45 -54.00
CA LEU A 938 21.61 -38.24 -52.64
C LEU A 938 22.07 -36.80 -52.40
N ILE A 939 22.82 -36.23 -53.34
CA ILE A 939 23.31 -34.85 -53.25
C ILE A 939 22.15 -33.86 -53.25
N ASN A 940 21.14 -34.09 -54.09
CA ASN A 940 19.96 -33.23 -54.15
C ASN A 940 19.13 -33.33 -52.85
N ASP A 941 18.97 -34.54 -52.29
CA ASP A 941 18.28 -34.77 -51.03
C ASP A 941 18.96 -34.04 -49.85
N ILE A 942 20.30 -34.07 -49.78
CA ILE A 942 21.09 -33.35 -48.75
C ILE A 942 20.95 -31.84 -48.90
N LEU A 943 20.96 -31.34 -50.14
CA LEU A 943 20.74 -29.93 -50.41
C LEU A 943 19.34 -29.47 -49.99
N ASP A 944 18.31 -30.25 -50.32
CA ASP A 944 16.92 -29.92 -49.97
C ASP A 944 16.78 -29.83 -48.45
N ILE A 945 17.35 -30.76 -47.68
CA ILE A 945 17.40 -30.69 -46.20
C ILE A 945 18.13 -29.43 -45.72
N SER A 946 19.31 -29.14 -46.28
CA SER A 946 20.12 -27.99 -45.86
C SER A 946 19.41 -26.66 -46.13
N LYS A 947 18.68 -26.55 -47.24
CA LYS A 947 17.87 -25.37 -47.57
C LYS A 947 16.66 -25.22 -46.66
N ILE A 948 16.01 -26.33 -46.30
CA ILE A 948 14.88 -26.35 -45.37
C ILE A 948 15.32 -25.91 -43.96
N GLU A 949 16.44 -26.43 -43.44
CA GLU A 949 16.99 -26.03 -42.13
C GLU A 949 17.40 -24.55 -42.08
N ALA A 950 17.90 -24.03 -43.20
CA ALA A 950 18.25 -22.62 -43.33
C ALA A 950 17.05 -21.69 -43.59
N GLY A 951 15.83 -22.22 -43.72
CA GLY A 951 14.63 -21.45 -44.05
C GLY A 951 14.63 -20.84 -45.46
N LYS A 952 15.46 -21.36 -46.37
CA LYS A 952 15.70 -20.84 -47.74
C LYS A 952 15.04 -21.70 -48.83
N MET A 953 14.10 -22.57 -48.47
CA MET A 953 13.39 -23.44 -49.39
C MET A 953 12.02 -22.83 -49.70
N ASP A 954 11.84 -22.36 -50.94
CA ASP A 954 10.58 -21.76 -51.39
C ASP A 954 9.64 -22.83 -51.99
N LEU A 955 8.34 -22.63 -51.84
CA LEU A 955 7.29 -23.43 -52.49
C LEU A 955 6.82 -22.72 -53.76
N TYR A 956 6.74 -23.45 -54.87
CA TYR A 956 6.19 -22.94 -56.12
C TYR A 956 4.75 -23.41 -56.29
N LEU A 957 3.81 -22.59 -55.80
CA LEU A 957 2.39 -22.95 -55.75
C LEU A 957 1.74 -22.78 -57.13
N GLU A 958 1.11 -23.85 -57.62
CA GLU A 958 0.32 -23.86 -58.85
C GLU A 958 -0.97 -24.69 -58.68
N THR A 959 -1.94 -24.45 -59.55
CA THR A 959 -3.21 -25.20 -59.54
C THR A 959 -3.15 -26.35 -60.54
N PHE A 960 -3.30 -27.58 -60.06
CA PHE A 960 -3.24 -28.79 -60.88
C PHE A 960 -4.36 -29.79 -60.54
N ASP A 961 -4.63 -30.71 -61.47
CA ASP A 961 -5.61 -31.79 -61.29
C ASP A 961 -4.98 -32.95 -60.47
N ILE A 962 -5.60 -33.29 -59.34
CA ILE A 962 -5.07 -34.29 -58.42
C ILE A 962 -5.15 -35.71 -59.03
N GLY A 963 -6.21 -36.00 -59.78
CA GLY A 963 -6.41 -37.31 -60.41
C GLY A 963 -5.33 -37.58 -61.45
N CYS A 964 -5.08 -36.60 -62.33
CA CYS A 964 -4.04 -36.66 -63.35
C CYS A 964 -2.65 -36.89 -62.74
N LEU A 965 -2.31 -36.16 -61.67
CA LEU A 965 -1.02 -36.33 -60.99
C LEU A 965 -0.86 -37.73 -60.39
N ILE A 966 -1.90 -38.24 -59.71
CA ILE A 966 -1.84 -39.57 -59.09
C ILE A 966 -1.73 -40.67 -60.15
N GLU A 967 -2.44 -40.55 -61.28
CA GLU A 967 -2.35 -41.47 -62.40
C GLU A 967 -0.96 -41.47 -63.06
N GLU A 968 -0.37 -40.29 -63.25
CA GLU A 968 1.00 -40.14 -63.76
C GLU A 968 2.01 -40.83 -62.82
N VAL A 969 1.88 -40.60 -61.52
CA VAL A 969 2.75 -41.19 -60.49
C VAL A 969 2.58 -42.71 -60.39
N ALA A 970 1.33 -43.20 -60.42
CA ALA A 970 1.01 -44.62 -60.41
C ALA A 970 1.58 -45.34 -61.65
N THR A 971 1.41 -44.75 -62.83
CA THR A 971 1.95 -45.27 -64.10
C THR A 971 3.48 -45.34 -64.05
N THR A 972 4.12 -44.31 -63.50
CA THR A 972 5.58 -44.26 -63.35
C THR A 972 6.10 -45.32 -62.38
N ALA A 973 5.34 -45.63 -61.31
CA ALA A 973 5.71 -46.64 -60.33
C ALA A 973 5.41 -48.08 -60.77
N LEU A 974 4.53 -48.29 -61.76
CA LEU A 974 4.04 -49.61 -62.18
C LEU A 974 5.17 -50.61 -62.54
N PRO A 975 6.20 -50.25 -63.33
CA PRO A 975 7.28 -51.19 -63.65
C PRO A 975 8.10 -51.61 -62.41
N LEU A 976 8.24 -50.73 -61.42
CA LEU A 976 8.93 -51.03 -60.16
C LEU A 976 8.12 -51.99 -59.29
N ILE A 977 6.80 -51.84 -59.30
CA ILE A 977 5.84 -52.68 -58.57
C ILE A 977 5.80 -54.08 -59.19
N GLU A 978 5.64 -54.17 -60.51
CA GLU A 978 5.59 -55.45 -61.25
C GLU A 978 6.91 -56.23 -61.19
N LYS A 979 8.05 -55.54 -61.14
CA LYS A 979 9.38 -56.17 -61.01
C LYS A 979 9.49 -57.09 -59.78
N ASN A 980 8.77 -56.78 -58.70
CA ASN A 980 8.73 -57.58 -57.49
C ASN A 980 7.48 -58.49 -57.40
N GLY A 981 6.75 -58.66 -58.51
CA GLY A 981 5.54 -59.49 -58.62
C GLY A 981 4.31 -58.89 -57.94
N ASN A 982 4.33 -57.61 -57.59
CA ASN A 982 3.23 -56.97 -56.88
C ASN A 982 2.13 -56.48 -57.84
N ILE A 983 0.92 -56.31 -57.31
CA ILE A 983 -0.23 -55.75 -58.03
C ILE A 983 -0.55 -54.38 -57.44
N LEU A 984 -0.64 -53.36 -58.30
CA LEU A 984 -1.11 -52.02 -57.91
C LEU A 984 -2.64 -51.95 -58.00
N ASP A 985 -3.29 -51.65 -56.89
CA ASP A 985 -4.71 -51.32 -56.82
C ASP A 985 -4.89 -49.81 -56.63
N ALA A 986 -5.23 -49.13 -57.73
CA ALA A 986 -5.54 -47.70 -57.75
C ALA A 986 -7.04 -47.43 -58.02
N SER A 987 -7.91 -48.42 -57.75
CA SER A 987 -9.34 -48.36 -58.12
C SER A 987 -10.17 -47.36 -57.32
N GLN A 988 -9.64 -46.83 -56.21
CA GLN A 988 -10.31 -45.84 -55.35
C GLN A 988 -9.64 -44.46 -55.37
N ILE A 989 -9.41 -43.93 -56.57
CA ILE A 989 -9.10 -42.51 -56.77
C ILE A 989 -10.43 -41.82 -57.06
N SER A 990 -11.10 -41.35 -56.02
CA SER A 990 -12.32 -40.53 -56.15
C SER A 990 -12.00 -39.26 -56.96
N ASN A 991 -13.00 -38.61 -57.57
CA ASN A 991 -12.83 -37.31 -58.26
C ASN A 991 -12.32 -36.24 -57.28
N ALA A 992 -11.02 -36.23 -57.03
CA ALA A 992 -10.36 -35.48 -55.97
C ALA A 992 -10.28 -33.99 -56.30
N GLY A 993 -10.67 -33.58 -57.51
CA GLY A 993 -10.70 -32.19 -57.97
C GLY A 993 -9.30 -31.59 -58.19
N THR A 994 -9.22 -30.27 -58.14
CA THR A 994 -7.97 -29.52 -58.28
C THR A 994 -7.37 -29.12 -56.93
N MET A 995 -6.05 -28.98 -56.86
CA MET A 995 -5.30 -28.54 -55.68
C MET A 995 -4.40 -27.36 -56.04
N HIS A 996 -4.28 -26.39 -55.13
CA HIS A 996 -3.30 -25.31 -55.23
C HIS A 996 -2.12 -25.60 -54.29
N SER A 997 -1.01 -26.08 -54.85
CA SER A 997 0.18 -26.49 -54.08
C SER A 997 1.41 -26.60 -54.99
N ASP A 998 2.54 -27.05 -54.45
CA ASP A 998 3.73 -27.33 -55.26
C ASP A 998 3.64 -28.75 -55.87
N ILE A 999 3.26 -28.82 -57.17
CA ILE A 999 3.09 -30.09 -57.88
C ILE A 999 4.33 -30.97 -57.81
N THR A 1000 5.52 -30.37 -57.83
CA THR A 1000 6.79 -31.09 -57.91
C THR A 1000 7.07 -31.77 -56.59
N LYS A 1001 6.81 -31.08 -55.47
CA LYS A 1001 6.97 -31.65 -54.12
C LYS A 1001 5.91 -32.69 -53.81
N VAL A 1002 4.65 -32.47 -54.20
CA VAL A 1002 3.57 -33.46 -54.05
C VAL A 1002 3.89 -34.73 -54.85
N ARG A 1003 4.32 -34.60 -56.11
CA ARG A 1003 4.77 -35.72 -56.96
C ARG A 1003 5.91 -36.50 -56.29
N GLN A 1004 6.90 -35.80 -55.76
CA GLN A 1004 8.06 -36.40 -55.11
C GLN A 1004 7.68 -37.19 -53.85
N ILE A 1005 6.78 -36.65 -53.03
CA ILE A 1005 6.25 -37.35 -51.85
C ILE A 1005 5.56 -38.67 -52.28
N LEU A 1006 4.68 -38.62 -53.28
CA LEU A 1006 3.90 -39.80 -53.70
C LEU A 1006 4.79 -40.89 -54.33
N LEU A 1007 5.76 -40.50 -55.18
CA LEU A 1007 6.74 -41.43 -55.74
C LEU A 1007 7.62 -42.07 -54.66
N ASN A 1008 8.03 -41.29 -53.65
CA ASN A 1008 8.80 -41.83 -52.52
C ASN A 1008 8.01 -42.88 -51.73
N LEU A 1009 6.72 -42.67 -51.50
CA LEU A 1009 5.87 -43.65 -50.82
C LEU A 1009 5.64 -44.91 -51.66
N LEU A 1010 5.30 -44.79 -52.95
CA LEU A 1010 5.07 -45.94 -53.82
C LEU A 1010 6.34 -46.75 -54.07
N SER A 1011 7.49 -46.08 -54.24
CA SER A 1011 8.78 -46.75 -54.40
C SER A 1011 9.17 -47.53 -53.13
N ASN A 1012 8.91 -46.97 -51.95
CA ASN A 1012 9.08 -47.69 -50.69
C ASN A 1012 8.13 -48.90 -50.60
N ALA A 1013 6.84 -48.74 -50.89
CA ALA A 1013 5.87 -49.84 -50.90
C ALA A 1013 6.27 -50.96 -51.87
N ALA A 1014 6.70 -50.61 -53.08
CA ALA A 1014 7.16 -51.54 -54.12
C ALA A 1014 8.39 -52.34 -53.69
N LYS A 1015 9.33 -51.67 -53.01
CA LYS A 1015 10.58 -52.25 -52.54
C LYS A 1015 10.40 -53.23 -51.38
N PHE A 1016 9.46 -52.96 -50.48
CA PHE A 1016 9.26 -53.76 -49.25
C PHE A 1016 8.14 -54.82 -49.35
N THR A 1017 7.47 -54.91 -50.51
CA THR A 1017 6.42 -55.91 -50.81
C THR A 1017 6.88 -56.85 -51.92
N HIS A 1018 6.58 -58.15 -51.81
CA HIS A 1018 6.88 -59.16 -52.83
C HIS A 1018 5.64 -60.03 -53.05
N ASN A 1019 5.23 -60.22 -54.31
CA ASN A 1019 4.00 -60.95 -54.66
C ASN A 1019 2.76 -60.51 -53.85
N GLY A 1020 2.67 -59.22 -53.52
CA GLY A 1020 1.62 -58.64 -52.68
C GLY A 1020 0.80 -57.58 -53.40
N ILE A 1021 -0.04 -56.88 -52.64
CA ILE A 1021 -0.90 -55.81 -53.15
C ILE A 1021 -0.43 -54.48 -52.58
N ILE A 1022 -0.33 -53.47 -53.44
CA ILE A 1022 -0.08 -52.08 -53.06
C ILE A 1022 -1.34 -51.31 -53.45
N SER A 1023 -2.02 -50.72 -52.46
CA SER A 1023 -3.25 -49.96 -52.65
C SER A 1023 -3.00 -48.47 -52.46
N LEU A 1024 -3.39 -47.67 -53.45
CA LEU A 1024 -3.31 -46.22 -53.40
C LEU A 1024 -4.73 -45.62 -53.44
N THR A 1025 -5.09 -44.90 -52.38
CA THR A 1025 -6.41 -44.26 -52.27
C THR A 1025 -6.27 -42.77 -52.05
N ALA A 1026 -7.09 -41.96 -52.70
CA ALA A 1026 -7.11 -40.51 -52.51
C ALA A 1026 -8.54 -40.01 -52.29
N ILE A 1027 -8.72 -39.27 -51.19
CA ILE A 1027 -10.03 -38.76 -50.75
C ILE A 1027 -9.87 -37.30 -50.34
N ARG A 1028 -10.83 -36.46 -50.74
CA ARG A 1028 -10.95 -35.09 -50.26
C ARG A 1028 -11.82 -35.09 -49.00
N GLU A 1029 -11.29 -34.57 -47.91
CA GLU A 1029 -11.94 -34.49 -46.60
C GLU A 1029 -12.21 -33.02 -46.24
N SER A 1030 -13.46 -32.64 -45.98
CA SER A 1030 -13.80 -31.33 -45.42
C SER A 1030 -13.78 -31.41 -43.90
N ALA A 1031 -13.01 -30.56 -43.23
CA ALA A 1031 -13.05 -30.48 -41.77
C ALA A 1031 -14.41 -29.90 -41.32
N VAL A 1032 -15.32 -30.75 -40.83
CA VAL A 1032 -16.49 -30.32 -40.08
C VAL A 1032 -16.04 -30.07 -38.65
N ASN A 1033 -16.30 -28.88 -38.11
CA ASN A 1033 -16.08 -28.57 -36.69
C ASN A 1033 -16.90 -29.54 -35.83
N SER A 1034 -16.29 -30.64 -35.39
CA SER A 1034 -16.79 -31.45 -34.30
C SER A 1034 -15.96 -31.16 -33.07
N ASP A 1035 -16.32 -30.09 -32.36
CA ASP A 1035 -16.26 -30.03 -30.91
C ASP A 1035 -17.28 -28.99 -30.46
N GLY A 1036 -18.31 -29.48 -29.77
CA GLY A 1036 -19.34 -28.65 -29.18
C GLY A 1036 -18.81 -27.99 -27.92
N GLU A 1037 -18.34 -26.76 -28.04
CA GLU A 1037 -18.33 -25.81 -26.92
C GLU A 1037 -18.96 -24.49 -27.36
N SER A 1038 -19.82 -23.98 -26.49
CA SER A 1038 -20.71 -22.85 -26.73
C SER A 1038 -19.93 -21.54 -26.73
N GLU A 1039 -19.89 -20.85 -27.87
CA GLU A 1039 -19.51 -19.43 -27.92
C GLU A 1039 -20.76 -18.55 -27.98
N GLU A 1040 -21.21 -18.10 -26.81
CA GLU A 1040 -21.85 -16.79 -26.70
C GLU A 1040 -20.78 -15.74 -26.39
N ASN A 1041 -20.85 -14.65 -27.15
CA ASN A 1041 -20.09 -13.40 -27.07
C ASN A 1041 -18.69 -13.37 -27.71
N SER A 1042 -18.64 -12.82 -28.93
CA SER A 1042 -18.08 -11.47 -29.18
C SER A 1042 -18.33 -11.07 -30.64
N GLY A 1043 -18.92 -9.89 -30.85
CA GLY A 1043 -19.17 -9.32 -32.17
C GLY A 1043 -17.91 -8.77 -32.85
N ASN A 1044 -18.01 -8.65 -34.17
CA ASN A 1044 -17.09 -8.03 -35.15
C ASN A 1044 -15.91 -8.87 -35.63
N SER A 1045 -16.13 -9.64 -36.71
CA SER A 1045 -15.57 -9.31 -38.04
C SER A 1045 -16.05 -10.34 -39.08
N GLN A 1046 -16.63 -9.84 -40.16
CA GLN A 1046 -16.99 -10.61 -41.34
C GLN A 1046 -15.71 -10.96 -42.11
N GLN A 1047 -15.22 -12.18 -41.94
CA GLN A 1047 -14.43 -12.89 -42.94
C GLN A 1047 -14.92 -14.33 -42.98
N ALA A 1048 -15.41 -14.74 -44.15
CA ALA A 1048 -15.91 -16.08 -44.39
C ALA A 1048 -14.84 -17.10 -44.02
N ILE A 1049 -15.08 -17.91 -42.98
CA ILE A 1049 -14.26 -19.06 -42.65
C ILE A 1049 -14.46 -20.06 -43.78
N ALA A 1050 -13.55 -20.06 -44.75
CA ALA A 1050 -13.47 -21.11 -45.75
C ALA A 1050 -13.21 -22.43 -45.02
N SER A 1051 -14.12 -23.39 -45.17
CA SER A 1051 -13.91 -24.77 -44.73
C SER A 1051 -12.57 -25.26 -45.25
N LYS A 1052 -11.61 -25.55 -44.35
CA LYS A 1052 -10.32 -26.13 -44.74
C LYS A 1052 -10.56 -27.54 -45.26
N GLU A 1053 -10.45 -27.71 -46.57
CA GLU A 1053 -10.46 -29.00 -47.24
C GLU A 1053 -9.05 -29.57 -47.27
N PHE A 1054 -8.92 -30.86 -46.98
CA PHE A 1054 -7.67 -31.60 -47.02
C PHE A 1054 -7.75 -32.72 -48.05
N LEU A 1055 -6.67 -32.91 -48.81
CA LEU A 1055 -6.42 -34.12 -49.57
C LEU A 1055 -5.78 -35.15 -48.64
N VAL A 1056 -6.43 -36.29 -48.48
CA VAL A 1056 -5.91 -37.45 -47.74
C VAL A 1056 -5.53 -38.53 -48.74
N VAL A 1057 -4.25 -38.89 -48.77
CA VAL A 1057 -3.72 -39.97 -49.61
C VAL A 1057 -3.18 -41.08 -48.73
N ASN A 1058 -3.68 -42.30 -48.92
CA ASN A 1058 -3.17 -43.49 -48.24
C ASN A 1058 -2.43 -44.36 -49.25
N CYS A 1059 -1.18 -44.71 -48.94
CA CYS A 1059 -0.40 -45.72 -49.64
C CYS A 1059 -0.27 -46.93 -48.69
N THR A 1060 -0.93 -48.03 -49.03
CA THR A 1060 -0.95 -49.25 -48.23
C THR A 1060 -0.23 -50.38 -48.95
N ASP A 1061 0.66 -51.07 -48.26
CA ASP A 1061 1.41 -52.21 -48.77
C ASP A 1061 1.16 -53.45 -47.90
N THR A 1062 1.15 -54.64 -48.50
CA THR A 1062 1.06 -55.93 -47.78
C THR A 1062 2.45 -56.55 -47.53
N GLY A 1063 3.46 -55.70 -47.31
CA GLY A 1063 4.86 -56.08 -47.20
C GLY A 1063 5.29 -56.52 -45.80
N ILE A 1064 6.57 -56.37 -45.50
CA ILE A 1064 7.20 -56.90 -44.27
C ILE A 1064 6.70 -56.23 -42.97
N GLY A 1065 6.11 -55.04 -43.05
CA GLY A 1065 5.72 -54.23 -41.90
C GLY A 1065 6.91 -53.78 -41.02
N MET A 1066 6.61 -53.02 -39.96
CA MET A 1066 7.60 -52.41 -39.06
C MET A 1066 7.25 -52.62 -37.59
N SER A 1067 8.28 -52.74 -36.75
CA SER A 1067 8.13 -52.80 -35.29
C SER A 1067 7.90 -51.40 -34.69
N PRO A 1068 7.36 -51.29 -33.44
CA PRO A 1068 7.16 -50.01 -32.77
C PRO A 1068 8.43 -49.15 -32.68
N ASP A 1069 9.58 -49.77 -32.37
CA ASP A 1069 10.87 -49.06 -32.30
C ASP A 1069 11.33 -48.51 -33.66
N GLN A 1070 10.92 -49.16 -34.75
CA GLN A 1070 11.20 -48.67 -36.11
C GLN A 1070 10.28 -47.49 -36.46
N LEU A 1071 8.99 -47.54 -36.09
CA LEU A 1071 8.02 -46.47 -36.33
C LEU A 1071 8.46 -45.12 -35.73
N ASP A 1072 9.06 -45.13 -34.53
CA ASP A 1072 9.54 -43.91 -33.87
C ASP A 1072 10.73 -43.24 -34.58
N ARG A 1073 11.39 -43.96 -35.50
CA ARG A 1073 12.66 -43.54 -36.10
C ARG A 1073 12.60 -43.38 -37.63
N ILE A 1074 11.54 -43.83 -38.31
CA ILE A 1074 11.50 -43.85 -39.79
C ILE A 1074 11.54 -42.48 -40.46
N PHE A 1075 11.12 -41.41 -39.76
CA PHE A 1075 11.16 -40.04 -40.29
C PHE A 1075 12.45 -39.30 -39.93
N GLN A 1076 13.36 -39.91 -39.16
CA GLN A 1076 14.67 -39.32 -38.87
C GLN A 1076 15.59 -39.42 -40.11
N PRO A 1077 16.29 -38.33 -40.50
CA PRO A 1077 17.23 -38.38 -41.62
C PRO A 1077 18.26 -39.50 -41.45
N PHE A 1078 18.63 -40.16 -42.56
CA PHE A 1078 19.63 -41.24 -42.62
C PHE A 1078 19.29 -42.50 -41.82
N THR A 1079 18.06 -42.64 -41.32
CA THR A 1079 17.69 -43.79 -40.50
C THR A 1079 17.08 -44.91 -41.35
N GLN A 1080 17.56 -46.14 -41.15
CA GLN A 1080 17.10 -47.35 -41.84
C GLN A 1080 16.78 -48.46 -40.82
N ALA A 1081 15.82 -49.31 -41.15
CA ALA A 1081 15.17 -50.24 -40.23
C ALA A 1081 16.09 -51.36 -39.66
N ASP A 1082 17.12 -51.82 -40.38
CA ASP A 1082 18.10 -52.83 -39.93
C ASP A 1082 19.32 -52.98 -40.88
N ALA A 1083 20.48 -53.42 -40.36
CA ALA A 1083 21.71 -53.66 -41.14
C ALA A 1083 21.60 -54.86 -42.13
N SER A 1084 20.66 -55.78 -41.91
CA SER A 1084 20.35 -56.93 -42.77
C SER A 1084 19.48 -56.53 -43.97
N THR A 1085 18.57 -55.57 -43.80
CA THR A 1085 17.76 -54.94 -44.86
C THR A 1085 18.59 -54.06 -45.81
N THR A 1086 19.70 -53.48 -45.35
CA THR A 1086 20.62 -52.66 -46.17
C THR A 1086 21.25 -53.46 -47.31
N ARG A 1087 21.56 -54.75 -47.06
CA ARG A 1087 22.15 -55.66 -48.06
C ARG A 1087 21.15 -56.19 -49.09
N LYS A 1088 19.85 -56.20 -48.76
CA LYS A 1088 18.80 -56.83 -49.59
C LYS A 1088 17.96 -55.82 -50.37
N TYR A 1089 17.77 -54.60 -49.86
CA TYR A 1089 16.82 -53.63 -50.43
C TYR A 1089 17.39 -52.25 -50.80
N GLY A 1090 18.49 -51.77 -50.18
CA GLY A 1090 19.23 -50.51 -50.54
C GLY A 1090 18.43 -49.18 -50.43
N GLY A 1091 19.06 -48.05 -50.09
CA GLY A 1091 18.37 -46.73 -50.04
C GLY A 1091 19.14 -45.65 -49.28
N THR A 1092 18.68 -44.41 -49.31
CA THR A 1092 19.38 -43.23 -48.74
C THR A 1092 18.95 -42.88 -47.32
N GLY A 1093 17.76 -43.31 -46.89
CA GLY A 1093 17.18 -42.94 -45.59
C GLY A 1093 16.72 -41.47 -45.49
N LEU A 1094 16.75 -40.73 -46.59
CA LEU A 1094 16.38 -39.30 -46.62
C LEU A 1094 14.95 -39.05 -47.12
N GLY A 1095 14.41 -39.93 -47.98
CA GLY A 1095 13.15 -39.70 -48.69
C GLY A 1095 11.91 -39.50 -47.79
N LEU A 1096 11.79 -40.25 -46.69
CA LEU A 1096 10.67 -40.09 -45.75
C LEU A 1096 10.80 -38.82 -44.90
N ALA A 1097 12.02 -38.48 -44.46
CA ALA A 1097 12.29 -37.25 -43.72
C ALA A 1097 11.99 -36.01 -44.57
N ILE A 1098 12.42 -36.02 -45.84
CA ILE A 1098 12.12 -34.97 -46.82
C ILE A 1098 10.62 -34.87 -47.08
N SER A 1099 9.94 -36.02 -47.26
CA SER A 1099 8.49 -36.05 -47.47
C SER A 1099 7.72 -35.46 -46.29
N GLN A 1100 8.17 -35.73 -45.05
CA GLN A 1100 7.60 -35.13 -43.85
C GLN A 1100 7.81 -33.61 -43.80
N ARG A 1101 9.01 -33.12 -44.14
CA ARG A 1101 9.30 -31.68 -44.19
C ARG A 1101 8.49 -30.97 -45.27
N PHE A 1102 8.34 -31.55 -46.46
CA PHE A 1102 7.48 -30.98 -47.50
C PHE A 1102 6.01 -30.94 -47.08
N CYS A 1103 5.49 -31.99 -46.42
CA CYS A 1103 4.14 -31.96 -45.87
C CYS A 1103 3.96 -30.82 -44.85
N GLN A 1104 4.92 -30.66 -43.93
CA GLN A 1104 4.89 -29.58 -42.92
C GLN A 1104 4.96 -28.18 -43.54
N MET A 1105 5.84 -27.97 -44.52
CA MET A 1105 5.96 -26.71 -45.24
C MET A 1105 4.68 -26.35 -46.01
N MET A 1106 3.99 -27.35 -46.56
CA MET A 1106 2.70 -27.18 -47.22
C MET A 1106 1.52 -27.13 -46.23
N GLY A 1107 1.75 -27.01 -44.92
CA GLY A 1107 0.68 -26.91 -43.91
C GLY A 1107 -0.08 -28.22 -43.64
N GLY A 1108 0.49 -29.35 -44.04
CA GLY A 1108 -0.06 -30.69 -43.87
C GLY A 1108 0.77 -31.60 -42.96
N SER A 1109 0.46 -32.88 -42.98
CA SER A 1109 1.13 -33.90 -42.15
C SER A 1109 1.26 -35.23 -42.88
N ILE A 1110 2.22 -36.05 -42.43
CA ILE A 1110 2.37 -37.44 -42.83
C ILE A 1110 2.41 -38.31 -41.57
N SER A 1111 1.73 -39.44 -41.62
CA SER A 1111 1.65 -40.42 -40.54
C SER A 1111 1.79 -41.83 -41.09
N VAL A 1112 2.07 -42.79 -40.22
CA VAL A 1112 2.24 -44.19 -40.59
C VAL A 1112 1.55 -45.08 -39.57
N THR A 1113 0.98 -46.18 -40.05
CA THR A 1113 0.55 -47.31 -39.23
C THR A 1113 1.15 -48.58 -39.85
N SER A 1114 1.67 -49.50 -39.04
CA SER A 1114 2.31 -50.70 -39.57
C SER A 1114 2.29 -51.82 -38.53
N GLU A 1115 2.20 -53.06 -39.02
CA GLU A 1115 2.28 -54.27 -38.21
C GLU A 1115 3.20 -55.28 -38.90
N VAL A 1116 4.14 -55.85 -38.14
CA VAL A 1116 5.16 -56.78 -38.65
C VAL A 1116 4.51 -58.00 -39.29
N GLY A 1117 4.81 -58.25 -40.56
CA GLY A 1117 4.29 -59.37 -41.36
C GLY A 1117 2.91 -59.14 -41.98
N VAL A 1118 2.27 -58.00 -41.71
CA VAL A 1118 0.97 -57.63 -42.30
C VAL A 1118 1.15 -56.53 -43.36
N GLY A 1119 2.00 -55.54 -43.09
CA GLY A 1119 2.29 -54.45 -44.03
C GLY A 1119 2.32 -53.06 -43.39
N SER A 1120 2.31 -52.02 -44.21
CA SER A 1120 2.33 -50.62 -43.74
C SER A 1120 1.33 -49.75 -44.50
N THR A 1121 0.77 -48.76 -43.82
CA THR A 1121 -0.05 -47.71 -44.40
C THR A 1121 0.54 -46.36 -44.05
N PHE A 1122 0.99 -45.63 -45.09
CA PHE A 1122 1.40 -44.24 -44.99
C PHE A 1122 0.25 -43.32 -45.39
N THR A 1123 -0.12 -42.40 -44.51
CA THR A 1123 -1.22 -41.46 -44.70
C THR A 1123 -0.68 -40.03 -44.74
N ILE A 1124 -0.87 -39.37 -45.88
CA ILE A 1124 -0.55 -37.97 -46.09
C ILE A 1124 -1.83 -37.15 -46.04
N ARG A 1125 -1.81 -36.01 -45.34
CA ARG A 1125 -2.90 -35.05 -45.25
C ARG A 1125 -2.39 -33.66 -45.62
N LEU A 1126 -2.80 -33.12 -46.78
CA LEU A 1126 -2.35 -31.81 -47.29
C LEU A 1126 -3.53 -30.87 -47.51
N PRO A 1127 -3.42 -29.56 -47.18
CA PRO A 1127 -4.49 -28.60 -47.45
C PRO A 1127 -4.64 -28.38 -48.96
N VAL A 1128 -5.89 -28.29 -49.42
CA VAL A 1128 -6.16 -28.20 -50.87
C VAL A 1128 -6.05 -26.78 -51.42
N ASN A 1129 -6.27 -25.77 -50.58
CA ASN A 1129 -6.08 -24.35 -50.87
C ASN A 1129 -5.11 -23.80 -49.82
N ASN A 1130 -3.83 -23.71 -50.15
CA ASN A 1130 -2.79 -23.15 -49.28
C ASN A 1130 -2.34 -21.77 -49.74
#